data_AF-A0A9X7GU29-F1
#
_entry.id   AF-A0A9X7GU29-F1
#
_cell.length_a   1.000
_cell.length_b   1.000
_cell.length_c   1.000
_cell.angle_alpha   90.00
_cell.angle_beta   90.00
_cell.angle_gamma   90.00
#
_symmetry.space_group_name_H-M   'P 1'
#
loop_
_entity.id
_entity.type
_entity.pdbx_description
1 polymer ?
#
loop_
_entity_poly.entity_id
_entity_poly.type
_entity_poly.pdbx_seq_one_letter_code
_entity_poly.pdbx_strand_id
1 'polypeptide(L)'
;MSNIPYVIHIGGNVYLDSNGSIIQDPPQDIPVYDAPFELPVDPKMVRDALKEVKDVLKDINKNRNEYHEDVVEIFNTLSIPLDLLDVLDAVGKIAGHLSTVGSVISIAVDLAKLFGFLKEGPSSLELLVDKRFKNVEKANYSVQDTLMQLLKEGFKDSGLFAADANIYLNQLKGTNPTKLELESDRNRLYNSHTVHISKISLLLGLGTWFSMFNQYDHTTVFGKLIGVLYTMPDGPKGAPVQVTMPKQNENYFDHRLMAPMVSKVIEDYLFGIRAIAPEYRSTIDFRDNIKDLARQISTLAQAIRKFVLTRTIYTPYHFSSAVLRADEVTFDSYDWVKGIYKGLRVSPYCRRWPVGALDIRYHDNKFFGNFPISLGIYISPEEIKDFGYKPTKGLMNAQWIPPAILEELTAPPGINFDKKLFIIKNPEECAQAANKQSESDYAKLLAVSGYYELLRLETLLRHESTEPVQSQTVYCKKPGLWRNSLPSNNVTVKSKNIIGTGIIKASAVQEPQEFFASASIKTQSIKRARPVRYKVKLRTLSSIQSGSWTDPEYTQFQWAQYESDTEDSGFKKLKLELNNAKLLDEFTLISDWTSSPRDKSIYQQGTAELTTDTFDWWIPVKSKSVSPHSPIEDIEISKKMLVHSSFSPIDIDVMPPIRFNKLGGQDWEGEKRDLKKQKVKIDYTLKWTEDRLTVNIQNNPEYRNFVVFLVIEEELIGSGQVLHTAVPIPINGLLTYVPQKFFDDEIKAIKNAIQIIIKYSKRYYVERTPNPIDPIIGWLRPEDNFAINFDSINRFVNLAEKYNPELLKEILSSYEENH
;
A
#
# COMPACT_ATOMS: atom_id res chain seq x y z
N MET A 1 2.70 9.50 4.83
CA MET A 1 2.92 8.05 4.63
C MET A 1 3.02 7.83 3.14
N SER A 2 3.99 7.03 2.65
CA SER A 2 4.01 6.60 1.25
C SER A 2 2.70 5.86 0.95
N ASN A 3 1.94 6.28 -0.07
CA ASN A 3 0.76 5.54 -0.51
C ASN A 3 1.21 4.15 -0.98
N ILE A 4 0.82 3.09 -0.26
CA ILE A 4 1.05 1.70 -0.67
C ILE A 4 -0.12 1.31 -1.60
N PRO A 5 0.09 1.13 -2.92
CA PRO A 5 -0.99 0.84 -3.85
C PRO A 5 -1.59 -0.57 -3.72
N TYR A 6 -0.80 -1.56 -3.25
CA TYR A 6 -1.23 -2.95 -3.10
C TYR A 6 -0.31 -3.70 -2.11
N VAL A 7 -0.79 -4.86 -1.66
CA VAL A 7 0.00 -5.84 -0.91
C VAL A 7 -0.18 -7.25 -1.45
N ILE A 8 0.82 -8.10 -1.21
CA ILE A 8 0.84 -9.51 -1.58
C ILE A 8 0.71 -10.32 -0.30
N HIS A 9 -0.30 -11.18 -0.22
CA HIS A 9 -0.41 -12.18 0.83
C HIS A 9 0.53 -13.34 0.49
N ILE A 10 1.55 -13.53 1.33
CA ILE A 10 2.59 -14.56 1.14
C ILE A 10 2.42 -15.75 2.10
N GLY A 11 1.30 -15.81 2.82
CA GLY A 11 0.92 -16.90 3.72
C GLY A 11 0.79 -16.47 5.20
N GLY A 12 -0.13 -17.12 5.92
CA GLY A 12 -0.42 -16.79 7.32
C GLY A 12 -0.91 -15.35 7.47
N ASN A 13 -0.35 -14.60 8.43
CA ASN A 13 -0.63 -13.17 8.61
C ASN A 13 0.51 -12.28 8.04
N VAL A 14 1.26 -12.77 7.06
CA VAL A 14 2.43 -12.08 6.50
C VAL A 14 2.11 -11.53 5.12
N TYR A 15 2.36 -10.23 4.95
CA TYR A 15 2.11 -9.50 3.71
C TYR A 15 3.39 -8.80 3.23
N LEU A 16 3.58 -8.77 1.92
CA LEU A 16 4.64 -8.00 1.26
C LEU A 16 4.02 -6.79 0.58
N ASP A 17 4.40 -5.59 0.98
CA ASP A 17 3.94 -4.37 0.35
C ASP A 17 4.60 -4.14 -1.01
N SER A 18 4.04 -3.20 -1.77
CA SER A 18 4.55 -2.82 -3.09
C SER A 18 6.01 -2.35 -3.08
N ASN A 19 6.54 -1.90 -1.93
CA ASN A 19 7.93 -1.46 -1.74
C ASN A 19 8.86 -2.60 -1.28
N GLY A 20 8.34 -3.82 -1.08
CA GLY A 20 9.09 -4.95 -0.54
C GLY A 20 9.24 -4.93 0.98
N SER A 21 8.44 -4.13 1.70
CA SER A 21 8.34 -4.16 3.15
C SER A 21 7.38 -5.23 3.63
N ILE A 22 7.69 -5.83 4.76
CA ILE A 22 6.84 -6.84 5.37
C ILE A 22 5.88 -6.17 6.35
N ILE A 23 4.61 -6.53 6.26
CA ILE A 23 3.54 -6.05 7.14
C ILE A 23 2.91 -7.26 7.82
N GLN A 24 2.58 -7.08 9.10
CA GLN A 24 1.77 -8.04 9.86
C GLN A 24 0.34 -7.50 9.82
N ASP A 25 -0.58 -8.35 9.33
CA ASP A 25 -2.00 -8.04 9.07
C ASP A 25 -2.28 -7.26 7.77
N PRO A 26 -3.43 -7.53 7.12
CA PRO A 26 -3.79 -6.86 5.88
C PRO A 26 -4.12 -5.40 6.17
N PRO A 27 -3.54 -4.45 5.42
CA PRO A 27 -3.92 -3.05 5.54
C PRO A 27 -5.38 -2.82 5.15
N GLN A 28 -6.05 -1.89 5.84
CA GLN A 28 -7.39 -1.44 5.48
C GLN A 28 -7.35 -0.68 4.15
N ASP A 29 -8.38 -0.88 3.33
CA ASP A 29 -8.63 -0.16 2.07
C ASP A 29 -7.53 -0.28 0.98
N ILE A 30 -6.61 -1.23 1.14
CA ILE A 30 -5.57 -1.54 0.14
C ILE A 30 -5.85 -2.91 -0.48
N PRO A 31 -5.78 -3.06 -1.82
CA PRO A 31 -5.98 -4.35 -2.45
C PRO A 31 -4.93 -5.37 -2.02
N VAL A 32 -5.43 -6.52 -1.57
CA VAL A 32 -4.63 -7.70 -1.21
C VAL A 32 -4.69 -8.71 -2.36
N TYR A 33 -3.53 -9.07 -2.90
CA TYR A 33 -3.38 -10.12 -3.90
C TYR A 33 -2.79 -11.36 -3.25
N ASP A 34 -3.37 -12.52 -3.52
CA ASP A 34 -2.74 -13.78 -3.13
C ASP A 34 -1.56 -14.06 -4.06
N ALA A 35 -0.45 -14.53 -3.47
CA ALA A 35 0.63 -15.10 -4.25
C ALA A 35 0.07 -16.19 -5.18
N PRO A 36 0.54 -16.29 -6.44
CA PRO A 36 0.07 -17.28 -7.41
C PRO A 36 0.19 -18.73 -6.93
N PHE A 37 0.93 -18.98 -5.85
CA PHE A 37 1.15 -20.28 -5.27
C PHE A 37 1.56 -20.14 -3.80
N GLU A 38 1.21 -21.14 -2.99
CA GLU A 38 1.58 -21.17 -1.57
C GLU A 38 3.11 -21.35 -1.42
N LEU A 39 3.70 -20.68 -0.42
CA LEU A 39 5.13 -20.82 -0.12
C LEU A 39 5.41 -22.18 0.55
N PRO A 40 6.47 -22.89 0.16
CA PRO A 40 6.75 -24.24 0.65
C PRO A 40 7.50 -24.21 2.00
N VAL A 41 7.47 -23.07 2.67
CA VAL A 41 8.18 -22.76 3.91
C VAL A 41 7.23 -22.01 4.85
N ASP A 42 7.47 -22.12 6.16
CA ASP A 42 6.76 -21.31 7.15
C ASP A 42 6.88 -19.81 6.80
N PRO A 43 5.75 -19.08 6.63
CA PRO A 43 5.75 -17.64 6.39
C PRO A 43 6.55 -16.82 7.41
N LYS A 44 6.72 -17.32 8.64
CA LYS A 44 7.59 -16.67 9.65
C LYS A 44 9.06 -16.71 9.25
N MET A 45 9.54 -17.81 8.69
CA MET A 45 10.93 -17.92 8.22
C MET A 45 11.19 -16.98 7.04
N VAL A 46 10.21 -16.85 6.14
CA VAL A 46 10.24 -15.89 5.03
C VAL A 46 10.30 -14.46 5.54
N ARG A 47 9.46 -14.13 6.54
CA ARG A 47 9.49 -12.82 7.17
C ARG A 47 10.86 -12.50 7.73
N ASP A 48 11.43 -13.42 8.50
CA ASP A 48 12.70 -13.21 9.18
C ASP A 48 13.84 -13.10 8.15
N ALA A 49 13.85 -13.92 7.10
CA ALA A 49 14.79 -13.84 5.99
C ALA A 49 14.71 -12.52 5.21
N LEU A 50 13.53 -12.09 4.80
CA LEU A 50 13.34 -10.82 4.08
C LEU A 50 13.71 -9.62 4.96
N LYS A 51 13.45 -9.69 6.28
CA LYS A 51 13.86 -8.65 7.22
C LYS A 51 15.39 -8.57 7.33
N GLU A 52 16.06 -9.71 7.47
CA GLU A 52 17.53 -9.79 7.49
C GLU A 52 18.14 -9.17 6.22
N VAL A 53 17.64 -9.55 5.04
CA VAL A 53 18.09 -8.96 3.77
C VAL A 53 17.84 -7.45 3.72
N LYS A 54 16.67 -6.98 4.18
CA LYS A 54 16.31 -5.56 4.18
C LYS A 54 17.14 -4.72 5.14
N ASP A 55 17.44 -5.24 6.32
CA ASP A 55 18.26 -4.54 7.30
C ASP A 55 19.69 -4.37 6.75
N VAL A 56 20.23 -5.41 6.11
CA VAL A 56 21.52 -5.33 5.39
C VAL A 56 21.46 -4.28 4.26
N LEU A 57 20.38 -4.22 3.48
CA LEU A 57 20.19 -3.23 2.42
C LEU A 57 20.20 -1.78 2.91
N LYS A 58 19.55 -1.52 4.06
CA LYS A 58 19.52 -0.17 4.65
C LYS A 58 20.90 0.27 5.12
N ASP A 59 21.67 -0.64 5.68
CA ASP A 59 23.02 -0.37 6.16
C ASP A 59 23.98 -0.07 5.00
N ILE A 60 23.86 -0.79 3.87
CA ILE A 60 24.62 -0.51 2.62
C ILE A 60 24.39 0.94 2.14
N ASN A 61 23.12 1.36 2.07
CA ASN A 61 22.77 2.70 1.58
C ASN A 61 23.26 3.82 2.51
N LYS A 62 23.41 3.54 3.81
CA LYS A 62 23.83 4.50 4.83
C LYS A 62 25.35 4.63 4.93
N ASN A 63 26.08 3.51 4.77
CA ASN A 63 27.52 3.43 5.06
C ASN A 63 28.34 2.89 3.88
N ARG A 64 28.03 3.35 2.65
CA ARG A 64 28.60 2.88 1.37
C ARG A 64 30.14 2.81 1.31
N ASN A 65 30.84 3.54 2.19
CA ASN A 65 32.31 3.63 2.21
C ASN A 65 32.99 2.96 3.42
N GLU A 66 32.26 2.47 4.43
CA GLU A 66 32.85 2.15 5.75
C GLU A 66 32.67 0.69 6.21
N TYR A 67 31.71 -0.07 5.65
CA TYR A 67 31.43 -1.46 6.07
C TYR A 67 31.35 -2.45 4.89
N HIS A 68 32.32 -2.34 3.99
CA HIS A 68 32.31 -3.09 2.74
C HIS A 68 32.64 -4.58 2.92
N GLU A 69 33.30 -5.04 3.99
CA GLU A 69 33.84 -6.41 4.05
C GLU A 69 32.85 -7.46 4.57
N ASP A 70 32.24 -7.28 5.74
CA ASP A 70 31.29 -8.25 6.34
C ASP A 70 30.01 -8.43 5.51
N VAL A 71 29.57 -7.35 4.83
CA VAL A 71 28.34 -7.33 4.02
C VAL A 71 28.58 -7.93 2.63
N VAL A 72 29.72 -7.63 2.02
CA VAL A 72 30.20 -8.33 0.83
C VAL A 72 30.42 -9.81 1.16
N GLU A 73 30.83 -10.16 2.38
CA GLU A 73 30.96 -11.55 2.81
C GLU A 73 29.63 -12.30 2.80
N ILE A 74 28.52 -11.74 3.29
CA ILE A 74 27.20 -12.42 3.25
C ILE A 74 26.73 -12.65 1.80
N PHE A 75 26.75 -11.62 0.94
CA PHE A 75 26.30 -11.76 -0.45
C PHE A 75 27.26 -12.57 -1.32
N ASN A 76 28.59 -12.46 -1.11
CA ASN A 76 29.58 -13.36 -1.73
C ASN A 76 29.46 -14.78 -1.21
N THR A 77 29.07 -14.96 0.06
CA THR A 77 28.79 -16.28 0.64
C THR A 77 27.60 -16.88 -0.06
N LEU A 78 26.55 -16.12 -0.40
CA LEU A 78 25.39 -16.60 -1.15
C LEU A 78 25.64 -16.74 -2.67
N SER A 79 26.75 -16.23 -3.21
CA SER A 79 27.06 -16.18 -4.65
C SER A 79 26.14 -15.23 -5.45
N ILE A 80 25.59 -14.21 -4.80
CA ILE A 80 24.55 -13.35 -5.37
C ILE A 80 25.15 -12.02 -5.78
N PRO A 81 24.91 -11.54 -7.02
CA PRO A 81 25.31 -10.20 -7.41
C PRO A 81 24.77 -9.17 -6.43
N LEU A 82 25.66 -8.38 -5.81
CA LEU A 82 25.28 -7.15 -5.11
C LEU A 82 24.46 -6.22 -6.03
N ASP A 83 24.66 -6.31 -7.34
CA ASP A 83 23.91 -5.52 -8.31
C ASP A 83 22.39 -5.84 -8.29
N LEU A 84 21.96 -7.07 -7.90
CA LEU A 84 20.53 -7.43 -7.79
C LEU A 84 19.79 -6.58 -6.73
N LEU A 85 20.54 -5.97 -5.80
CA LEU A 85 20.01 -5.08 -4.76
C LEU A 85 19.54 -3.74 -5.33
N ASP A 86 20.16 -3.25 -6.41
CA ASP A 86 19.72 -2.04 -7.10
C ASP A 86 18.39 -2.28 -7.85
N VAL A 87 18.14 -3.51 -8.30
CA VAL A 87 16.87 -3.93 -8.92
C VAL A 87 15.73 -3.90 -7.91
N LEU A 88 15.99 -4.41 -6.70
CA LEU A 88 15.03 -4.44 -5.59
C LEU A 88 14.51 -3.05 -5.20
N ASP A 89 15.41 -2.07 -5.15
CA ASP A 89 15.10 -0.67 -4.86
C ASP A 89 14.38 0.01 -6.04
N ALA A 90 14.78 -0.28 -7.28
CA ALA A 90 14.12 0.22 -8.48
C ALA A 90 12.64 -0.21 -8.54
N VAL A 91 12.33 -1.50 -8.34
CA VAL A 91 10.95 -2.01 -8.34
C VAL A 91 10.09 -1.36 -7.26
N GLY A 92 10.66 -1.08 -6.07
CA GLY A 92 9.94 -0.37 -5.00
C GLY A 92 9.62 1.08 -5.35
N LYS A 93 10.57 1.79 -5.95
CA LYS A 93 10.39 3.16 -6.42
C LYS A 93 9.29 3.27 -7.47
N ILE A 94 9.23 2.31 -8.40
CA ILE A 94 8.20 2.22 -9.44
C ILE A 94 6.82 2.16 -8.80
N ALA A 95 6.57 1.15 -7.95
CA ALA A 95 5.26 0.99 -7.34
C ALA A 95 4.85 2.17 -6.45
N GLY A 96 5.80 2.79 -5.74
CA GLY A 96 5.55 4.00 -4.97
C GLY A 96 5.13 5.21 -5.82
N HIS A 97 5.77 5.43 -6.98
CA HIS A 97 5.42 6.54 -7.87
C HIS A 97 4.10 6.32 -8.63
N LEU A 98 3.73 5.07 -8.90
CA LEU A 98 2.47 4.70 -9.51
C LEU A 98 1.23 5.06 -8.66
N SER A 99 1.42 5.29 -7.35
CA SER A 99 0.37 5.69 -6.41
C SER A 99 0.08 7.20 -6.35
N THR A 100 0.91 8.04 -6.99
CA THR A 100 0.83 9.51 -6.89
C THR A 100 0.13 10.10 -8.12
N VAL A 101 -1.11 10.55 -7.94
CA VAL A 101 -1.91 11.24 -8.96
C VAL A 101 -1.42 12.68 -9.12
N GLY A 102 -0.49 12.90 -10.05
CA GLY A 102 -0.14 14.21 -10.59
C GLY A 102 -0.69 14.41 -12.00
N SER A 103 -0.50 15.58 -12.60
CA SER A 103 -0.92 15.78 -13.99
C SER A 103 -0.24 14.77 -14.92
N VAL A 104 -0.99 14.18 -15.84
CA VAL A 104 -0.58 13.02 -16.64
C VAL A 104 0.78 13.18 -17.35
N ILE A 105 1.13 14.39 -17.78
CA ILE A 105 2.44 14.70 -18.37
C ILE A 105 3.54 14.75 -17.30
N SER A 106 3.27 15.32 -16.12
CA SER A 106 4.24 15.30 -15.02
C SER A 106 4.46 13.87 -14.51
N ILE A 107 3.43 13.00 -14.48
CA ILE A 107 3.61 11.58 -14.15
C ILE A 107 4.54 10.89 -15.18
N ALA A 108 4.30 11.04 -16.48
CA ALA A 108 5.15 10.41 -17.50
C ALA A 108 6.60 10.95 -17.45
N VAL A 109 6.77 12.24 -17.16
CA VAL A 109 8.09 12.90 -17.00
C VAL A 109 8.77 12.51 -15.70
N ASP A 110 8.05 12.40 -14.59
CA ASP A 110 8.60 12.00 -13.29
C ASP A 110 8.90 10.49 -13.27
N LEU A 111 8.12 9.68 -13.99
CA LEU A 111 8.47 8.30 -14.32
C LEU A 111 9.72 8.24 -15.22
N ALA A 112 9.82 9.05 -16.27
CA ALA A 112 11.02 9.10 -17.10
C ALA A 112 12.28 9.53 -16.30
N LYS A 113 12.14 10.38 -15.27
CA LYS A 113 13.23 10.69 -14.32
C LYS A 113 13.54 9.52 -13.39
N LEU A 114 12.51 8.82 -12.89
CA LEU A 114 12.61 7.65 -12.02
C LEU A 114 13.36 6.50 -12.71
N PHE A 115 13.04 6.27 -13.98
CA PHE A 115 13.60 5.24 -14.84
C PHE A 115 14.95 5.61 -15.49
N GLY A 116 15.50 6.79 -15.15
CA GLY A 116 16.81 7.23 -15.64
C GLY A 116 16.83 7.76 -17.08
N PHE A 117 15.74 7.68 -17.84
CA PHE A 117 15.64 8.12 -19.25
C PHE A 117 15.82 9.62 -19.50
N LEU A 118 15.82 10.44 -18.44
CA LEU A 118 16.07 11.89 -18.50
C LEU A 118 17.40 12.32 -17.87
N LYS A 119 18.20 11.39 -17.34
CA LYS A 119 19.58 11.67 -16.91
C LYS A 119 20.53 11.32 -18.04
N GLU A 120 21.62 12.06 -18.19
CA GLU A 120 22.70 11.72 -19.13
C GLU A 120 23.45 10.48 -18.62
N GLY A 121 23.00 9.28 -19.02
CA GLY A 121 23.68 8.00 -18.73
C GLY A 121 22.73 6.79 -18.61
N PRO A 122 23.25 5.56 -18.75
CA PRO A 122 22.46 4.32 -18.61
C PRO A 122 21.93 4.16 -17.19
N SER A 123 20.77 3.51 -17.04
CA SER A 123 20.17 3.23 -15.73
C SER A 123 21.01 2.21 -14.94
N SER A 124 20.91 2.17 -13.60
CA SER A 124 21.60 1.16 -12.77
C SER A 124 21.28 -0.27 -13.22
N LEU A 125 20.06 -0.49 -13.67
CA LEU A 125 19.56 -1.78 -14.11
C LEU A 125 20.09 -2.16 -15.51
N GLU A 126 20.22 -1.19 -16.41
CA GLU A 126 20.87 -1.37 -17.72
C GLU A 126 22.36 -1.71 -17.57
N LEU A 127 23.09 -0.99 -16.69
CA LEU A 127 24.48 -1.28 -16.36
C LEU A 127 24.68 -2.70 -15.81
N LEU A 128 23.73 -3.17 -14.99
CA LEU A 128 23.73 -4.51 -14.43
C LEU A 128 23.53 -5.57 -15.51
N VAL A 129 22.52 -5.39 -16.37
CA VAL A 129 22.24 -6.30 -17.48
C VAL A 129 23.46 -6.39 -18.40
N ASP A 130 24.07 -5.27 -18.75
CA ASP A 130 25.30 -5.22 -19.55
C ASP A 130 26.49 -5.92 -18.88
N LYS A 131 26.71 -5.69 -17.58
CA LYS A 131 27.75 -6.38 -16.81
C LYS A 131 27.53 -7.89 -16.80
N ARG A 132 26.27 -8.33 -16.71
CA ARG A 132 25.90 -9.75 -16.74
C ARG A 132 26.09 -10.36 -18.13
N PHE A 133 25.70 -9.68 -19.21
CA PHE A 133 26.02 -10.11 -20.57
C PHE A 133 27.53 -10.33 -20.78
N LYS A 134 28.36 -9.37 -20.35
CA LYS A 134 29.83 -9.49 -20.43
C LYS A 134 30.38 -10.66 -19.62
N ASN A 135 29.75 -11.02 -18.51
CA ASN A 135 30.15 -12.17 -17.69
C ASN A 135 29.75 -13.49 -18.35
N VAL A 136 28.58 -13.55 -18.99
CA VAL A 136 28.12 -14.75 -19.72
C VAL A 136 28.91 -14.97 -21.01
N GLU A 137 29.22 -13.92 -21.76
CA GLU A 137 30.09 -13.99 -22.96
C GLU A 137 31.46 -14.60 -22.65
N LYS A 138 32.02 -14.32 -21.47
CA LYS A 138 33.30 -14.89 -21.01
C LYS A 138 33.21 -16.39 -20.67
N ALA A 139 32.03 -16.94 -20.44
CA ALA A 139 31.81 -18.34 -20.03
C ALA A 139 31.65 -19.32 -21.21
N ASN A 140 31.63 -18.83 -22.46
CA ASN A 140 31.87 -19.54 -23.72
C ASN A 140 31.33 -20.99 -23.87
N TYR A 141 30.10 -21.12 -24.40
CA TYR A 141 29.65 -22.35 -25.07
C TYR A 141 28.96 -21.99 -26.39
N SER A 142 29.44 -22.52 -27.52
CA SER A 142 29.06 -22.13 -28.90
C SER A 142 27.58 -22.35 -29.28
N VAL A 143 26.81 -23.16 -28.55
CA VAL A 143 25.37 -23.34 -28.77
C VAL A 143 24.54 -22.26 -28.04
N GLN A 144 25.16 -21.43 -27.19
CA GLN A 144 24.49 -20.30 -26.52
C GLN A 144 24.41 -19.02 -27.36
N ASP A 145 25.13 -18.92 -28.48
CA ASP A 145 25.19 -17.67 -29.25
C ASP A 145 23.83 -17.25 -29.80
N THR A 146 23.03 -18.19 -30.31
CA THR A 146 21.68 -17.89 -30.83
C THR A 146 20.71 -17.47 -29.72
N LEU A 147 20.74 -18.13 -28.56
CA LEU A 147 19.90 -17.76 -27.41
C LEU A 147 20.33 -16.41 -26.84
N MET A 148 21.64 -16.18 -26.72
CA MET A 148 22.21 -14.92 -26.27
C MET A 148 21.86 -13.77 -27.23
N GLN A 149 21.85 -14.04 -28.53
CA GLN A 149 21.41 -13.09 -29.54
C GLN A 149 19.92 -12.77 -29.39
N LEU A 150 19.06 -13.78 -29.19
CA LEU A 150 17.63 -13.55 -28.93
C LEU A 150 17.39 -12.72 -27.66
N LEU A 151 18.15 -12.99 -26.59
CA LEU A 151 18.10 -12.21 -25.35
C LEU A 151 18.51 -10.75 -25.58
N LYS A 152 19.60 -10.53 -26.31
CA LYS A 152 20.08 -9.18 -26.68
C LYS A 152 19.08 -8.44 -27.56
N GLU A 153 18.52 -9.12 -28.57
CA GLU A 153 17.51 -8.55 -29.46
C GLU A 153 16.26 -8.16 -28.69
N GLY A 154 15.71 -9.05 -27.85
CA GLY A 154 14.53 -8.74 -27.04
C GLY A 154 14.77 -7.57 -26.06
N PHE A 155 15.95 -7.51 -25.44
CA PHE A 155 16.30 -6.43 -24.52
C PHE A 155 16.49 -5.10 -25.24
N LYS A 156 17.15 -5.13 -26.41
CA LYS A 156 17.26 -3.98 -27.28
C LYS A 156 15.89 -3.48 -27.72
N ASP A 157 14.98 -4.39 -28.07
CA ASP A 157 13.63 -4.04 -28.52
C ASP A 157 12.79 -3.40 -27.41
N SER A 158 12.90 -3.84 -26.15
CA SER A 158 12.25 -3.14 -25.02
C SER A 158 12.81 -1.73 -24.85
N GLY A 159 14.13 -1.58 -24.94
CA GLY A 159 14.80 -0.29 -24.87
C GLY A 159 14.42 0.64 -26.02
N LEU A 160 14.26 0.12 -27.24
CA LEU A 160 13.78 0.89 -28.41
C LEU A 160 12.35 1.37 -28.22
N PHE A 161 11.45 0.51 -27.72
CA PHE A 161 10.07 0.90 -27.41
C PHE A 161 10.02 2.02 -26.36
N ALA A 162 10.81 1.89 -25.28
CA ALA A 162 10.93 2.94 -24.28
C ALA A 162 11.56 4.23 -24.83
N ALA A 163 12.56 4.12 -25.71
CA ALA A 163 13.20 5.26 -26.35
C ALA A 163 12.23 6.03 -27.26
N ASP A 164 11.42 5.32 -28.06
CA ASP A 164 10.37 5.90 -28.90
C ASP A 164 9.36 6.71 -28.06
N ALA A 165 8.95 6.15 -26.93
CA ALA A 165 8.09 6.80 -25.95
C ALA A 165 8.75 8.04 -25.33
N ASN A 166 10.03 7.96 -24.96
CA ASN A 166 10.78 9.08 -24.40
C ASN A 166 10.98 10.22 -25.41
N ILE A 167 11.29 9.90 -26.67
CA ILE A 167 11.39 10.87 -27.77
C ILE A 167 10.06 11.61 -27.92
N TYR A 168 8.95 10.88 -27.96
CA TYR A 168 7.61 11.48 -28.03
C TYR A 168 7.34 12.41 -26.84
N LEU A 169 7.57 11.95 -25.61
CA LEU A 169 7.34 12.77 -24.41
C LEU A 169 8.23 14.03 -24.37
N ASN A 170 9.46 13.94 -24.86
CA ASN A 170 10.36 15.10 -24.95
C ASN A 170 9.92 16.08 -26.04
N GLN A 171 9.44 15.60 -27.19
CA GLN A 171 8.83 16.44 -28.22
C GLN A 171 7.61 17.19 -27.68
N LEU A 172 6.80 16.56 -26.83
CA LEU A 172 5.63 17.20 -26.22
C LEU A 172 6.00 18.34 -25.25
N LYS A 173 7.17 18.36 -24.60
CA LYS A 173 7.47 19.34 -23.52
C LYS A 173 7.43 20.80 -23.98
N GLY A 174 7.72 21.08 -25.26
CA GLY A 174 7.77 22.45 -25.81
C GLY A 174 6.78 22.73 -26.94
N THR A 175 5.88 21.80 -27.25
CA THR A 175 4.97 21.89 -28.41
C THR A 175 3.50 21.82 -28.00
N ASN A 176 2.64 22.40 -28.84
CA ASN A 176 1.18 22.30 -28.76
C ASN A 176 0.67 21.61 -30.04
N PRO A 177 0.90 20.30 -30.18
CA PRO A 177 0.53 19.57 -31.39
C PRO A 177 -0.98 19.60 -31.63
N THR A 178 -1.37 19.61 -32.89
CA THR A 178 -2.75 19.48 -33.36
C THR A 178 -3.31 18.10 -33.00
N LYS A 179 -4.64 17.94 -33.07
CA LYS A 179 -5.29 16.65 -32.81
C LYS A 179 -4.84 15.58 -33.81
N LEU A 180 -4.64 15.97 -35.07
CA LEU A 180 -4.20 15.07 -36.14
C LEU A 180 -2.75 14.61 -35.92
N GLU A 181 -1.85 15.49 -35.51
CA GLU A 181 -0.48 15.12 -35.14
C GLU A 181 -0.47 14.16 -33.94
N LEU A 182 -1.27 14.42 -32.90
CA LEU A 182 -1.35 13.53 -31.75
C LEU A 182 -1.93 12.15 -32.08
N GLU A 183 -2.92 12.05 -32.97
CA GLU A 183 -3.41 10.74 -33.45
C GLU A 183 -2.36 10.03 -34.31
N SER A 184 -1.61 10.77 -35.15
CA SER A 184 -0.50 10.23 -35.92
C SER A 184 0.61 9.68 -35.01
N ASP A 185 1.02 10.45 -34.01
CA ASP A 185 2.02 10.03 -33.01
C ASP A 185 1.53 8.85 -32.18
N ARG A 186 0.27 8.87 -31.74
CA ARG A 186 -0.35 7.74 -31.03
C ARG A 186 -0.33 6.49 -31.89
N ASN A 187 -0.73 6.56 -33.17
CA ASN A 187 -0.70 5.43 -34.08
C ASN A 187 0.73 4.93 -34.33
N ARG A 188 1.71 5.84 -34.47
CA ARG A 188 3.14 5.49 -34.57
C ARG A 188 3.61 4.70 -33.35
N LEU A 189 3.26 5.14 -32.14
CA LEU A 189 3.64 4.45 -30.90
C LEU A 189 2.87 3.12 -30.72
N TYR A 190 1.60 3.03 -31.12
CA TYR A 190 0.85 1.75 -31.15
C TYR A 190 1.48 0.75 -32.13
N ASN A 191 1.96 1.21 -33.29
CA ASN A 191 2.69 0.37 -34.23
C ASN A 191 4.03 -0.08 -33.63
N SER A 192 4.75 0.82 -32.94
CA SER A 192 5.96 0.47 -32.19
C SER A 192 5.68 -0.59 -31.11
N HIS A 193 4.60 -0.43 -30.33
CA HIS A 193 4.14 -1.45 -29.38
C HIS A 193 3.87 -2.80 -30.07
N THR A 194 3.15 -2.80 -31.19
CA THR A 194 2.81 -4.03 -31.93
C THR A 194 4.06 -4.75 -32.45
N VAL A 195 5.06 -3.99 -32.90
CA VAL A 195 6.36 -4.53 -33.36
C VAL A 195 7.13 -5.17 -32.19
N HIS A 196 7.19 -4.50 -31.04
CA HIS A 196 8.07 -4.90 -29.95
C HIS A 196 7.43 -5.87 -28.93
N ILE A 197 6.10 -5.89 -28.79
CA ILE A 197 5.42 -6.69 -27.74
C ILE A 197 5.68 -8.20 -27.86
N SER A 198 5.79 -8.74 -29.08
CA SER A 198 6.09 -10.16 -29.28
C SER A 198 7.49 -10.54 -28.77
N LYS A 199 8.47 -9.63 -28.90
CA LYS A 199 9.85 -9.80 -28.47
C LYS A 199 10.00 -9.60 -26.97
N ILE A 200 9.26 -8.64 -26.41
CA ILE A 200 9.09 -8.46 -24.96
C ILE A 200 8.49 -9.73 -24.33
N SER A 201 7.40 -10.24 -24.92
CA SER A 201 6.74 -11.47 -24.48
C SER A 201 7.67 -12.68 -24.57
N LEU A 202 8.48 -12.79 -25.62
CA LEU A 202 9.49 -13.84 -25.74
C LEU A 202 10.44 -13.87 -24.52
N LEU A 203 10.88 -12.72 -24.00
CA LEU A 203 11.74 -12.65 -22.81
C LEU A 203 11.04 -13.08 -21.52
N LEU A 204 9.72 -13.08 -21.48
CA LEU A 204 8.95 -13.58 -20.34
C LEU A 204 8.60 -15.07 -20.48
N GLY A 205 8.81 -15.64 -21.66
CA GLY A 205 8.60 -17.06 -21.92
C GLY A 205 9.61 -17.95 -21.20
N LEU A 206 9.11 -19.01 -20.55
CA LEU A 206 9.95 -20.01 -19.87
C LEU A 206 11.02 -20.61 -20.80
N GLY A 207 10.67 -20.85 -22.06
CA GLY A 207 11.54 -21.41 -23.10
C GLY A 207 12.83 -20.62 -23.34
N THR A 208 12.80 -19.31 -23.09
CA THR A 208 13.90 -18.38 -23.36
C THR A 208 15.03 -18.50 -22.35
N TRP A 209 14.74 -19.03 -21.16
CA TRP A 209 15.68 -19.11 -20.05
C TRP A 209 16.29 -20.51 -19.89
N PHE A 210 16.19 -21.36 -20.92
CA PHE A 210 16.92 -22.62 -20.94
C PHE A 210 18.34 -22.41 -21.45
N SER A 211 19.32 -22.83 -20.64
CA SER A 211 20.74 -22.78 -20.99
C SER A 211 21.37 -24.15 -20.76
N MET A 212 22.41 -24.48 -21.54
CA MET A 212 23.15 -25.75 -21.37
C MET A 212 23.67 -25.88 -19.94
N PHE A 213 23.50 -27.07 -19.37
CA PHE A 213 24.00 -27.44 -18.06
C PHE A 213 25.31 -28.22 -18.20
N ASN A 214 26.40 -27.70 -17.63
CA ASN A 214 27.65 -28.45 -17.56
C ASN A 214 27.66 -29.31 -16.31
N GLN A 215 27.33 -30.59 -16.46
CA GLN A 215 27.25 -31.53 -15.34
C GLN A 215 28.56 -31.60 -14.55
N TYR A 216 29.72 -31.57 -15.24
CA TYR A 216 31.03 -31.65 -14.60
C TYR A 216 31.32 -30.51 -13.64
N ASP A 217 30.72 -29.33 -13.85
CA ASP A 217 30.89 -28.20 -12.95
C ASP A 217 30.16 -28.38 -11.62
N HIS A 218 29.31 -29.41 -11.46
CA HIS A 218 28.51 -29.59 -10.24
C HIS A 218 28.73 -30.93 -9.53
N THR A 219 29.48 -31.87 -10.12
CA THR A 219 29.62 -33.24 -9.61
C THR A 219 30.22 -33.38 -8.21
N THR A 220 31.05 -32.44 -7.76
CA THR A 220 31.81 -32.58 -6.49
C THR A 220 30.91 -32.41 -5.27
N VAL A 221 29.96 -31.49 -5.36
CA VAL A 221 29.00 -31.19 -4.27
C VAL A 221 27.63 -31.76 -4.56
N PHE A 222 27.05 -31.45 -5.72
CA PHE A 222 25.70 -31.90 -6.06
C PHE A 222 25.63 -33.44 -6.10
N GLY A 223 26.62 -34.09 -6.70
CA GLY A 223 26.70 -35.56 -6.77
C GLY A 223 26.66 -36.24 -5.40
N LYS A 224 27.19 -35.58 -4.36
CA LYS A 224 27.19 -36.07 -2.97
C LYS A 224 25.92 -35.71 -2.20
N LEU A 225 25.06 -34.84 -2.74
CA LEU A 225 23.82 -34.40 -2.08
C LEU A 225 22.56 -35.00 -2.72
N ILE A 226 22.63 -35.61 -3.91
CA ILE A 226 21.47 -36.15 -4.66
C ILE A 226 20.49 -36.96 -3.80
N GLY A 227 20.98 -37.77 -2.85
CA GLY A 227 20.12 -38.59 -1.97
C GLY A 227 19.26 -37.80 -0.99
N VAL A 228 19.63 -36.56 -0.69
CA VAL A 228 18.99 -35.70 0.32
C VAL A 228 18.58 -34.35 -0.23
N LEU A 229 18.79 -34.05 -1.51
CA LEU A 229 18.50 -32.74 -2.10
C LEU A 229 17.17 -32.73 -2.84
N TYR A 230 16.32 -31.75 -2.54
CA TYR A 230 14.96 -31.65 -3.08
C TYR A 230 14.63 -30.24 -3.55
N THR A 231 13.86 -30.13 -4.64
CA THR A 231 13.14 -28.90 -5.00
C THR A 231 11.78 -28.87 -4.30
N MET A 232 11.22 -27.66 -4.18
CA MET A 232 9.92 -27.42 -3.57
C MET A 232 8.96 -26.81 -4.59
N PRO A 233 8.54 -27.58 -5.62
CA PRO A 233 7.76 -27.05 -6.73
C PRO A 233 6.38 -26.60 -6.26
N ASP A 234 5.72 -27.39 -5.43
CA ASP A 234 4.36 -27.13 -4.99
C ASP A 234 4.34 -26.45 -3.61
N GLY A 235 3.16 -25.99 -3.17
CA GLY A 235 2.97 -25.37 -1.85
C GLY A 235 3.39 -26.26 -0.66
N PRO A 236 3.19 -25.81 0.58
CA PRO A 236 3.62 -26.55 1.78
C PRO A 236 2.92 -27.91 1.94
N LYS A 237 1.81 -28.14 1.22
CA LYS A 237 1.10 -29.43 1.14
C LYS A 237 1.58 -30.32 -0.01
N GLY A 238 2.36 -29.78 -0.93
CA GLY A 238 2.93 -30.51 -2.04
C GLY A 238 4.15 -31.33 -1.64
N ALA A 239 4.32 -32.49 -2.26
CA ALA A 239 5.46 -33.34 -1.97
C ALA A 239 6.76 -32.70 -2.51
N PRO A 240 7.84 -32.64 -1.71
CA PRO A 240 9.16 -32.29 -2.22
C PRO A 240 9.56 -33.23 -3.35
N VAL A 241 10.24 -32.70 -4.37
CA VAL A 241 10.70 -33.50 -5.52
C VAL A 241 12.21 -33.67 -5.42
N GLN A 242 12.66 -34.93 -5.32
CA GLN A 242 14.08 -35.22 -5.27
C GLN A 242 14.76 -34.76 -6.55
N VAL A 243 15.89 -34.07 -6.41
CA VAL A 243 16.54 -33.50 -7.58
C VAL A 243 17.35 -34.56 -8.33
N THR A 244 17.08 -34.67 -9.62
CA THR A 244 17.93 -35.40 -10.56
C THR A 244 18.93 -34.44 -11.20
N MET A 245 20.22 -34.80 -11.19
CA MET A 245 21.24 -34.00 -11.86
C MET A 245 20.93 -33.92 -13.36
N PRO A 246 20.87 -32.72 -13.96
CA PRO A 246 20.74 -32.61 -15.41
C PRO A 246 21.94 -33.26 -16.10
N LYS A 247 21.71 -33.88 -17.26
CA LYS A 247 22.78 -34.52 -18.03
C LYS A 247 23.72 -33.47 -18.60
N GLN A 248 24.95 -33.89 -18.90
CA GLN A 248 25.92 -33.05 -19.59
C GLN A 248 25.32 -32.43 -20.86
N ASN A 249 25.44 -31.10 -20.98
CA ASN A 249 24.94 -30.29 -22.10
C ASN A 249 23.41 -30.31 -22.28
N GLU A 250 22.64 -30.77 -21.30
CA GLU A 250 21.18 -30.71 -21.34
C GLU A 250 20.70 -29.27 -21.13
N ASN A 251 19.63 -28.88 -21.83
CA ASN A 251 18.97 -27.59 -21.61
C ASN A 251 18.24 -27.61 -20.27
N TYR A 252 18.65 -26.73 -19.36
CA TYR A 252 18.07 -26.62 -18.04
C TYR A 252 17.67 -25.16 -17.74
N PHE A 253 16.79 -24.90 -16.79
CA PHE A 253 16.33 -23.53 -16.52
C PHE A 253 17.44 -22.71 -15.82
N ASP A 254 17.67 -21.46 -16.25
CA ASP A 254 18.74 -20.58 -15.75
C ASP A 254 18.21 -19.17 -15.45
N HIS A 255 17.98 -18.88 -14.18
CA HIS A 255 17.41 -17.60 -13.75
C HIS A 255 18.43 -16.49 -13.51
N ARG A 256 19.74 -16.76 -13.65
CA ARG A 256 20.81 -15.87 -13.15
C ARG A 256 20.85 -14.49 -13.82
N LEU A 257 20.35 -14.42 -15.06
CA LEU A 257 20.18 -13.18 -15.83
C LEU A 257 18.69 -12.78 -15.96
N MET A 258 17.78 -13.71 -15.69
CA MET A 258 16.34 -13.54 -15.91
C MET A 258 15.74 -12.44 -15.04
N ALA A 259 15.86 -12.53 -13.72
CA ALA A 259 15.21 -11.60 -12.79
C ALA A 259 15.50 -10.12 -13.09
N PRO A 260 16.78 -9.68 -13.28
CA PRO A 260 17.05 -8.29 -13.65
C PRO A 260 16.52 -7.93 -15.04
N MET A 261 16.67 -8.79 -16.06
CA MET A 261 16.17 -8.48 -17.41
C MET A 261 14.65 -8.36 -17.46
N VAL A 262 13.93 -9.29 -16.85
CA VAL A 262 12.46 -9.26 -16.75
C VAL A 262 12.01 -7.97 -16.07
N SER A 263 12.67 -7.57 -14.98
CA SER A 263 12.40 -6.30 -14.30
C SER A 263 12.52 -5.11 -15.26
N LYS A 264 13.62 -5.02 -16.03
CA LYS A 264 13.82 -3.93 -16.99
C LYS A 264 12.74 -3.89 -18.05
N VAL A 265 12.48 -5.04 -18.64
CA VAL A 265 11.58 -5.18 -19.79
C VAL A 265 10.16 -4.79 -19.41
N ILE A 266 9.72 -5.16 -18.20
CA ILE A 266 8.42 -4.75 -17.67
C ILE A 266 8.37 -3.25 -17.38
N GLU A 267 9.44 -2.69 -16.83
CA GLU A 267 9.58 -1.25 -16.63
C GLU A 267 9.45 -0.50 -17.96
N ASP A 268 10.23 -0.90 -18.98
CA ASP A 268 10.21 -0.31 -20.32
C ASP A 268 8.83 -0.42 -20.95
N TYR A 269 8.19 -1.58 -20.80
CA TYR A 269 6.85 -1.83 -21.30
C TYR A 269 5.80 -0.92 -20.66
N LEU A 270 5.76 -0.87 -19.32
CA LEU A 270 4.82 -0.02 -18.57
C LEU A 270 5.05 1.48 -18.87
N PHE A 271 6.31 1.89 -19.03
CA PHE A 271 6.64 3.25 -19.47
C PHE A 271 6.11 3.55 -20.87
N GLY A 272 6.35 2.65 -21.83
CA GLY A 272 5.93 2.83 -23.21
C GLY A 272 4.40 2.88 -23.38
N ILE A 273 3.65 1.96 -22.75
CA ILE A 273 2.18 2.01 -22.83
C ILE A 273 1.60 3.27 -22.17
N ARG A 274 2.24 3.79 -21.12
CA ARG A 274 1.84 5.05 -20.48
C ARG A 274 2.11 6.27 -21.34
N ALA A 275 3.14 6.25 -22.19
CA ALA A 275 3.35 7.30 -23.17
C ALA A 275 2.25 7.30 -24.24
N ILE A 276 1.75 6.11 -24.61
CA ILE A 276 0.68 5.92 -25.60
C ILE A 276 -0.68 6.35 -25.04
N ALA A 277 -1.07 5.76 -23.91
CA ALA A 277 -2.38 5.94 -23.27
C ALA A 277 -2.17 5.95 -21.76
N PRO A 278 -1.86 7.10 -21.14
CA PRO A 278 -1.65 7.17 -19.69
C PRO A 278 -2.85 6.72 -18.84
N GLU A 279 -4.05 6.90 -19.39
CA GLU A 279 -5.34 6.48 -18.84
C GLU A 279 -5.72 5.03 -19.18
N TYR A 280 -4.76 4.19 -19.60
CA TYR A 280 -5.01 2.82 -20.04
C TYR A 280 -5.77 1.95 -19.04
N ARG A 281 -5.73 2.27 -17.74
CA ARG A 281 -6.52 1.53 -16.73
C ARG A 281 -7.98 1.91 -16.77
N SER A 282 -8.30 3.20 -16.96
CA SER A 282 -9.68 3.66 -17.18
C SER A 282 -10.23 3.23 -18.54
N THR A 283 -9.38 3.18 -19.57
CA THR A 283 -9.79 2.83 -20.96
C THR A 283 -9.66 1.36 -21.30
N ILE A 284 -9.16 0.53 -20.38
CA ILE A 284 -8.77 -0.88 -20.57
C ILE A 284 -7.79 -1.16 -21.72
N ASP A 285 -7.12 -0.13 -22.24
CA ASP A 285 -6.08 -0.31 -23.25
C ASP A 285 -4.97 -1.22 -22.70
N PHE A 286 -4.49 -2.14 -23.52
CA PHE A 286 -3.43 -3.12 -23.17
C PHE A 286 -3.75 -4.07 -22.01
N ARG A 287 -4.98 -4.08 -21.45
CA ARG A 287 -5.35 -4.92 -20.30
C ARG A 287 -4.97 -6.38 -20.49
N ASP A 288 -5.32 -6.97 -21.63
CA ASP A 288 -5.07 -8.38 -21.92
C ASP A 288 -3.57 -8.68 -22.07
N ASN A 289 -2.82 -7.77 -22.71
CA ASN A 289 -1.36 -7.89 -22.78
C ASN A 289 -0.76 -7.85 -21.36
N ILE A 290 -1.18 -6.92 -20.51
CA ILE A 290 -0.69 -6.84 -19.12
C ILE A 290 -1.03 -8.11 -18.34
N LYS A 291 -2.25 -8.63 -18.48
CA LYS A 291 -2.66 -9.90 -17.87
C LYS A 291 -1.77 -11.06 -18.34
N ASP A 292 -1.49 -11.14 -19.64
CA ASP A 292 -0.61 -12.17 -20.20
C ASP A 292 0.82 -12.08 -19.67
N LEU A 293 1.42 -10.89 -19.66
CA LEU A 293 2.76 -10.67 -19.09
C LEU A 293 2.80 -11.07 -17.61
N ALA A 294 1.76 -10.77 -16.81
CA ALA A 294 1.68 -11.19 -15.42
C ALA A 294 1.72 -12.72 -15.28
N ARG A 295 0.93 -13.46 -16.07
CA ARG A 295 0.92 -14.93 -16.05
C ARG A 295 2.27 -15.53 -16.45
N GLN A 296 2.96 -14.90 -17.41
CA GLN A 296 4.30 -15.32 -17.82
C GLN A 296 5.32 -15.12 -16.69
N ILE A 297 5.31 -13.97 -16.01
CA ILE A 297 6.18 -13.73 -14.83
C ILE A 297 5.87 -14.73 -13.71
N SER A 298 4.60 -15.03 -13.46
CA SER A 298 4.20 -16.06 -12.50
C SER A 298 4.83 -17.42 -12.84
N THR A 299 4.82 -17.79 -14.12
CA THR A 299 5.46 -19.01 -14.63
C THR A 299 6.98 -19.01 -14.41
N LEU A 300 7.64 -17.88 -14.63
CA LEU A 300 9.08 -17.73 -14.37
C LEU A 300 9.42 -17.82 -12.88
N ALA A 301 8.65 -17.17 -12.01
CA ALA A 301 8.81 -17.26 -10.55
C ALA A 301 8.66 -18.71 -10.07
N GLN A 302 7.69 -19.44 -10.63
CA GLN A 302 7.46 -20.84 -10.32
C GLN A 302 8.61 -21.75 -10.82
N ALA A 303 9.19 -21.44 -11.98
CA ALA A 303 10.31 -22.18 -12.54
C ALA A 303 11.58 -22.10 -11.66
N ILE A 304 11.82 -20.96 -11.00
CA ILE A 304 12.92 -20.80 -10.03
C ILE A 304 12.85 -21.89 -8.95
N ARG A 305 11.68 -22.04 -8.32
CA ARG A 305 11.45 -23.04 -7.26
C ARG A 305 11.46 -24.47 -7.78
N LYS A 306 10.84 -24.69 -8.94
CA LYS A 306 10.64 -26.02 -9.51
C LYS A 306 11.94 -26.66 -9.99
N PHE A 307 12.84 -25.87 -10.57
CA PHE A 307 14.02 -26.39 -11.26
C PHE A 307 15.35 -26.05 -10.58
N VAL A 308 15.48 -24.92 -9.88
CA VAL A 308 16.82 -24.40 -9.53
C VAL A 308 17.08 -24.34 -8.04
N LEU A 309 16.13 -23.83 -7.25
CA LEU A 309 16.34 -23.70 -5.80
C LEU A 309 16.05 -25.01 -5.09
N THR A 310 16.99 -25.42 -4.24
CA THR A 310 16.93 -26.69 -3.54
C THR A 310 17.26 -26.57 -2.07
N ARG A 311 16.81 -27.57 -1.31
CA ARG A 311 17.16 -27.72 0.10
C ARG A 311 17.36 -29.18 0.46
N THR A 312 18.11 -29.42 1.53
CA THR A 312 18.31 -30.77 2.06
C THR A 312 17.09 -31.24 2.85
N ILE A 313 16.59 -32.45 2.58
CA ILE A 313 15.52 -33.08 3.35
C ILE A 313 15.99 -34.43 3.86
N TYR A 314 15.92 -34.58 5.19
CA TYR A 314 16.28 -35.78 5.89
C TYR A 314 15.05 -36.52 6.42
N THR A 315 15.11 -37.85 6.39
CA THR A 315 14.16 -38.75 7.04
C THR A 315 14.83 -39.38 8.27
N PRO A 316 14.07 -39.98 9.21
CA PRO A 316 14.64 -40.71 10.34
C PRO A 316 15.64 -41.79 9.90
N TYR A 317 15.40 -42.42 8.74
CA TYR A 317 16.27 -43.45 8.18
C TYR A 317 17.73 -42.98 8.00
N HIS A 318 17.94 -41.74 7.56
CA HIS A 318 19.29 -41.19 7.35
C HIS A 318 20.11 -41.06 8.65
N PHE A 319 19.46 -41.10 9.81
CA PHE A 319 20.10 -41.07 11.13
C PHE A 319 20.12 -42.46 11.78
N SER A 320 19.05 -43.25 11.65
CA SER A 320 18.97 -44.59 12.25
C SER A 320 19.90 -45.59 11.56
N SER A 321 20.20 -45.40 10.27
CA SER A 321 21.15 -46.27 9.55
C SER A 321 22.61 -45.89 9.78
N ALA A 322 22.88 -44.78 10.47
CA ALA A 322 24.23 -44.29 10.67
C ALA A 322 24.90 -44.97 11.87
N VAL A 323 25.99 -45.69 11.60
CA VAL A 323 26.90 -46.19 12.63
C VAL A 323 28.13 -45.28 12.69
N LEU A 324 28.33 -44.65 13.84
CA LEU A 324 29.42 -43.71 14.11
C LEU A 324 30.62 -44.43 14.71
N ARG A 325 31.81 -44.01 14.30
CA ARG A 325 33.08 -44.49 14.86
C ARG A 325 33.49 -43.65 16.07
N ALA A 326 34.43 -44.16 16.86
CA ALA A 326 34.92 -43.48 18.06
C ALA A 326 35.51 -42.08 17.82
N ASP A 327 36.07 -41.81 16.63
CA ASP A 327 36.57 -40.50 16.20
C ASP A 327 35.44 -39.51 15.83
N GLU A 328 34.24 -40.02 15.52
CA GLU A 328 33.06 -39.23 15.17
C GLU A 328 32.20 -38.84 16.37
N VAL A 329 32.61 -39.25 17.58
CA VAL A 329 31.90 -39.02 18.84
C VAL A 329 32.81 -38.27 19.81
N THR A 330 32.25 -37.32 20.54
CA THR A 330 32.94 -36.58 21.60
C THR A 330 32.05 -36.49 22.84
N PHE A 331 32.62 -36.04 23.94
CA PHE A 331 31.86 -35.80 25.17
C PHE A 331 31.14 -34.46 25.09
N ASP A 332 29.92 -34.42 25.61
CA ASP A 332 29.10 -33.20 25.55
C ASP A 332 29.60 -32.12 26.51
N SER A 333 29.88 -32.51 27.76
CA SER A 333 30.44 -31.61 28.76
C SER A 333 31.37 -32.34 29.74
N TYR A 334 32.30 -31.60 30.34
CA TYR A 334 33.14 -32.10 31.42
C TYR A 334 32.60 -31.58 32.76
N ASP A 335 32.24 -32.50 33.66
CA ASP A 335 31.85 -32.15 35.03
C ASP A 335 33.12 -31.94 35.86
N TRP A 336 33.52 -30.67 35.98
CA TRP A 336 34.71 -30.27 36.74
C TRP A 336 34.64 -30.63 38.23
N VAL A 337 33.42 -30.82 38.78
CA VAL A 337 33.21 -31.17 40.19
C VAL A 337 33.38 -32.67 40.42
N LYS A 338 32.92 -33.49 39.47
CA LYS A 338 32.99 -34.95 39.56
C LYS A 338 34.19 -35.56 38.83
N GLY A 339 34.93 -34.77 38.04
CA GLY A 339 36.05 -35.24 37.23
C GLY A 339 35.65 -36.24 36.14
N ILE A 340 34.39 -36.19 35.68
CA ILE A 340 33.84 -37.13 34.69
C ILE A 340 33.23 -36.38 33.50
N TYR A 341 33.38 -36.95 32.32
CA TYR A 341 32.68 -36.49 31.14
C TYR A 341 31.20 -36.92 31.18
N LYS A 342 30.29 -36.00 30.86
CA LYS A 342 28.84 -36.23 30.79
C LYS A 342 28.36 -36.22 29.36
N GLY A 343 27.54 -37.23 29.02
CA GLY A 343 26.89 -37.35 27.72
C GLY A 343 27.85 -37.66 26.57
N LEU A 344 27.30 -38.27 25.53
CA LEU A 344 27.98 -38.43 24.24
C LEU A 344 27.26 -37.55 23.22
N ARG A 345 28.02 -36.88 22.35
CA ARG A 345 27.50 -36.12 21.22
C ARG A 345 28.33 -36.38 19.97
N VAL A 346 27.77 -36.02 18.81
CA VAL A 346 28.51 -36.08 17.55
C VAL A 346 29.66 -35.06 17.58
N SER A 347 30.83 -35.49 17.12
CA SER A 347 32.02 -34.64 17.00
C SER A 347 31.76 -33.46 16.05
N PRO A 348 32.21 -32.23 16.36
CA PRO A 348 32.09 -31.08 15.47
C PRO A 348 32.82 -31.24 14.13
N TYR A 349 33.70 -32.24 14.03
CA TYR A 349 34.44 -32.58 12.82
C TYR A 349 33.76 -33.66 11.96
N CYS A 350 32.59 -34.16 12.38
CA CYS A 350 31.77 -35.09 11.61
C CYS A 350 31.06 -34.34 10.45
N ARG A 351 31.05 -34.95 9.25
CA ARG A 351 30.51 -34.33 8.01
C ARG A 351 29.41 -35.15 7.34
N ARG A 352 28.81 -36.09 8.07
CA ARG A 352 27.85 -37.06 7.52
C ARG A 352 26.55 -36.43 7.04
N TRP A 353 26.13 -35.32 7.63
CA TRP A 353 24.83 -34.70 7.38
C TRP A 353 25.01 -33.23 6.99
N PRO A 354 25.39 -32.93 5.75
CA PRO A 354 25.35 -31.55 5.25
C PRO A 354 23.91 -31.03 5.26
N VAL A 355 23.65 -29.90 5.91
CA VAL A 355 22.31 -29.32 6.03
C VAL A 355 22.30 -27.92 5.45
N GLY A 356 21.29 -27.60 4.65
CA GLY A 356 21.14 -26.25 4.11
C GLY A 356 20.29 -26.14 2.86
N ALA A 357 20.48 -25.05 2.13
CA ALA A 357 19.88 -24.78 0.83
C ALA A 357 20.94 -24.35 -0.20
N LEU A 358 20.70 -24.66 -1.47
CA LEU A 358 21.57 -24.23 -2.56
C LEU A 358 20.79 -24.00 -3.85
N ASP A 359 21.39 -23.20 -4.73
CA ASP A 359 20.95 -22.89 -6.07
C ASP A 359 21.83 -23.66 -7.07
N ILE A 360 21.21 -24.58 -7.82
CA ILE A 360 21.96 -25.47 -8.73
C ILE A 360 22.67 -24.67 -9.85
N ARG A 361 22.23 -23.45 -10.17
CA ARG A 361 22.82 -22.61 -11.22
C ARG A 361 23.93 -21.70 -10.72
N TYR A 362 23.86 -21.22 -9.48
CA TYR A 362 24.89 -20.35 -8.88
C TYR A 362 25.96 -21.11 -8.09
N HIS A 363 25.65 -22.30 -7.56
CA HIS A 363 26.54 -23.03 -6.64
C HIS A 363 27.18 -24.24 -7.33
N ASP A 364 28.23 -23.95 -8.10
CA ASP A 364 29.08 -24.94 -8.79
C ASP A 364 30.27 -25.43 -7.91
N ASN A 365 31.10 -26.31 -8.47
CA ASN A 365 32.29 -26.85 -7.84
C ASN A 365 33.30 -25.75 -7.48
N LYS A 366 33.37 -24.67 -8.28
CA LYS A 366 34.28 -23.53 -8.02
C LYS A 366 33.81 -22.77 -6.79
N PHE A 367 32.51 -22.51 -6.67
CA PHE A 367 31.90 -21.92 -5.49
C PHE A 367 32.19 -22.76 -4.25
N PHE A 368 32.05 -24.08 -4.37
CA PHE A 368 32.30 -25.02 -3.28
C PHE A 368 33.76 -25.51 -3.15
N GLY A 369 34.76 -24.88 -3.78
CA GLY A 369 36.12 -25.43 -3.89
C GLY A 369 36.72 -25.94 -2.58
N ASN A 370 36.69 -25.12 -1.51
CA ASN A 370 37.19 -25.49 -0.17
C ASN A 370 36.08 -25.97 0.78
N PHE A 371 34.93 -26.35 0.23
CA PHE A 371 33.77 -26.86 0.98
C PHE A 371 33.80 -28.38 1.00
N PRO A 372 34.09 -28.99 2.15
CA PRO A 372 34.39 -30.40 2.16
C PRO A 372 33.13 -31.23 2.42
N ILE A 373 32.47 -31.65 1.36
CA ILE A 373 31.43 -32.67 1.47
C ILE A 373 32.13 -34.03 1.42
N SER A 374 32.26 -34.70 2.55
CA SER A 374 32.56 -36.13 2.61
C SER A 374 31.34 -36.84 3.19
N LEU A 375 30.60 -37.55 2.34
CA LEU A 375 29.65 -38.53 2.83
C LEU A 375 30.45 -39.64 3.54
N GLY A 376 30.56 -39.56 4.87
CA GLY A 376 31.09 -40.65 5.70
C GLY A 376 32.57 -40.60 6.08
N ILE A 377 33.23 -39.42 6.09
CA ILE A 377 34.65 -39.33 6.53
C ILE A 377 34.82 -38.23 7.59
N TYR A 378 35.37 -38.63 8.75
CA TYR A 378 35.97 -37.75 9.75
C TYR A 378 37.27 -37.15 9.21
N ILE A 379 37.45 -35.83 9.32
CA ILE A 379 38.69 -35.14 8.96
C ILE A 379 39.35 -34.67 10.25
N SER A 380 40.65 -34.91 10.41
CA SER A 380 41.34 -34.53 11.63
C SER A 380 41.42 -32.99 11.77
N PRO A 381 41.46 -32.45 12.99
CA PRO A 381 41.60 -31.01 13.22
C PRO A 381 42.84 -30.40 12.54
N GLU A 382 43.92 -31.17 12.41
CA GLU A 382 45.16 -30.79 11.74
C GLU A 382 44.95 -30.62 10.23
N GLU A 383 44.29 -31.57 9.57
CA GLU A 383 43.90 -31.43 8.16
C GLU A 383 42.95 -30.24 7.95
N ILE A 384 42.09 -29.92 8.93
CA ILE A 384 41.22 -28.74 8.85
C ILE A 384 42.03 -27.45 8.81
N LYS A 385 43.04 -27.36 9.67
CA LYS A 385 43.92 -26.21 9.83
C LYS A 385 44.87 -26.04 8.64
N ASP A 386 45.39 -27.14 8.11
CA ASP A 386 46.42 -27.14 7.06
C ASP A 386 45.85 -26.85 5.66
N PHE A 387 44.57 -27.16 5.40
CA PHE A 387 43.92 -26.96 4.11
C PHE A 387 42.87 -25.83 4.08
N GLY A 388 42.67 -25.13 5.20
CA GLY A 388 41.78 -23.95 5.26
C GLY A 388 40.31 -24.24 4.94
N TYR A 389 39.80 -25.39 5.39
CA TYR A 389 38.44 -25.83 5.11
C TYR A 389 37.38 -24.89 5.71
N LYS A 390 36.32 -24.62 4.93
CA LYS A 390 35.18 -23.83 5.42
C LYS A 390 34.03 -24.75 5.86
N PRO A 391 33.61 -24.72 7.15
CA PRO A 391 32.53 -25.58 7.66
C PRO A 391 31.18 -25.22 7.05
N THR A 392 31.01 -23.95 6.67
CA THR A 392 29.85 -23.40 5.98
C THR A 392 30.29 -22.71 4.70
N LYS A 393 29.49 -22.87 3.64
CA LYS A 393 29.65 -22.13 2.38
C LYS A 393 28.28 -21.86 1.80
N GLY A 394 27.96 -20.60 1.56
CA GLY A 394 26.58 -20.20 1.27
C GLY A 394 25.66 -20.54 2.42
N LEU A 395 24.49 -21.06 2.06
CA LEU A 395 23.48 -21.55 2.98
C LEU A 395 23.65 -23.05 3.26
N MET A 396 24.81 -23.61 2.95
CA MET A 396 25.13 -25.01 3.19
C MET A 396 26.12 -25.15 4.34
N ASN A 397 25.78 -25.98 5.32
CA ASN A 397 26.63 -26.34 6.45
C ASN A 397 27.08 -27.79 6.32
N ALA A 398 28.36 -28.02 6.00
CA ALA A 398 28.95 -29.36 5.89
C ALA A 398 29.22 -30.01 7.26
N GLN A 399 29.25 -29.22 8.33
CA GLN A 399 29.53 -29.66 9.70
C GLN A 399 28.31 -29.46 10.60
N TRP A 400 27.11 -29.62 10.05
CA TRP A 400 25.91 -29.57 10.86
C TRP A 400 25.90 -30.75 11.85
N ILE A 401 25.76 -30.42 13.14
CA ILE A 401 25.80 -31.39 14.23
C ILE A 401 24.37 -31.74 14.63
N PRO A 402 23.92 -33.00 14.50
CA PRO A 402 22.59 -33.39 14.94
C PRO A 402 22.47 -33.32 16.47
N PRO A 403 21.28 -33.01 17.01
CA PRO A 403 20.98 -33.13 18.43
C PRO A 403 20.79 -34.61 18.83
N ALA A 404 21.78 -35.45 18.53
CA ALA A 404 21.69 -36.89 18.64
C ALA A 404 21.93 -37.38 20.08
N ILE A 405 21.08 -38.28 20.53
CA ILE A 405 21.28 -39.13 21.70
C ILE A 405 22.04 -40.37 21.24
N LEU A 406 23.29 -40.49 21.68
CA LEU A 406 24.20 -41.56 21.26
C LEU A 406 24.27 -42.69 22.29
N GLU A 407 24.29 -43.93 21.80
CA GLU A 407 24.53 -45.14 22.59
C GLU A 407 25.63 -45.99 21.95
N GLU A 408 26.47 -46.62 22.77
CA GLU A 408 27.49 -47.56 22.29
C GLU A 408 26.80 -48.82 21.74
N LEU A 409 27.09 -49.16 20.48
CA LEU A 409 26.58 -50.36 19.83
C LEU A 409 27.31 -51.58 20.40
N THR A 410 26.59 -52.40 21.17
CA THR A 410 27.16 -53.63 21.71
C THR A 410 27.34 -54.65 20.59
N ALA A 411 28.50 -55.31 20.54
CA ALA A 411 28.76 -56.32 19.53
C ALA A 411 27.82 -57.53 19.69
N PRO A 412 27.24 -58.07 18.60
CA PRO A 412 26.45 -59.29 18.66
C PRO A 412 27.28 -60.45 19.25
N PRO A 413 26.65 -61.42 19.92
CA PRO A 413 27.35 -62.59 20.47
C PRO A 413 28.21 -63.28 19.39
N GLY A 414 29.52 -63.44 19.66
CA GLY A 414 30.47 -64.09 18.73
C GLY A 414 31.13 -63.15 17.71
N ILE A 415 30.79 -61.86 17.70
CA ILE A 415 31.44 -60.83 16.89
C ILE A 415 32.16 -59.88 17.85
N ASN A 416 33.42 -59.54 17.57
CA ASN A 416 34.14 -58.49 18.30
C ASN A 416 34.36 -57.31 17.35
N PHE A 417 33.94 -56.11 17.75
CA PHE A 417 34.26 -54.92 16.98
C PHE A 417 35.65 -54.44 17.40
N ASP A 418 36.60 -54.37 16.46
CA ASP A 418 37.96 -53.87 16.72
C ASP A 418 37.99 -52.40 17.19
N LYS A 419 36.88 -51.68 17.04
CA LYS A 419 36.68 -50.30 17.49
C LYS A 419 35.28 -50.11 18.07
N LYS A 420 35.15 -49.22 19.05
CA LYS A 420 33.84 -48.80 19.58
C LYS A 420 33.00 -48.14 18.48
N LEU A 421 31.75 -48.56 18.38
CA LEU A 421 30.75 -48.05 17.44
C LEU A 421 29.59 -47.44 18.22
N PHE A 422 28.94 -46.42 17.66
CA PHE A 422 27.83 -45.72 18.28
C PHE A 422 26.66 -45.58 17.32
N ILE A 423 25.45 -45.57 17.86
CA ILE A 423 24.20 -45.40 17.12
C ILE A 423 23.39 -44.22 17.67
N ILE A 424 22.52 -43.65 16.83
CA ILE A 424 21.59 -42.58 17.18
C ILE A 424 20.27 -43.20 17.62
N LYS A 425 19.78 -42.82 18.81
CA LYS A 425 18.52 -43.34 19.40
C LYS A 425 17.29 -42.46 19.16
N ASN A 426 17.48 -41.20 18.78
CA ASN A 426 16.41 -40.23 18.48
C ASN A 426 16.45 -39.75 17.01
N PRO A 427 16.37 -40.66 16.02
CA PRO A 427 16.51 -40.31 14.62
C PRO A 427 15.41 -39.33 14.12
N GLU A 428 14.21 -39.38 14.69
CA GLU A 428 13.11 -38.46 14.36
C GLU A 428 13.43 -37.00 14.73
N GLU A 429 13.94 -36.77 15.94
CA GLU A 429 14.32 -35.42 16.41
C GLU A 429 15.48 -34.86 15.58
N CYS A 430 16.43 -35.71 15.22
CA CYS A 430 17.55 -35.33 14.36
C CYS A 430 17.06 -34.90 12.96
N ALA A 431 16.15 -35.67 12.36
CA ALA A 431 15.56 -35.33 11.06
C ALA A 431 14.75 -34.03 11.11
N GLN A 432 13.94 -33.83 12.15
CA GLN A 432 13.18 -32.59 12.35
C GLN A 432 14.11 -31.38 12.50
N ALA A 433 15.18 -31.49 13.28
CA ALA A 433 16.15 -30.41 13.47
C ALA A 433 16.88 -30.05 12.17
N ALA A 434 17.31 -31.05 11.39
CA ALA A 434 17.95 -30.84 10.09
C ALA A 434 17.00 -30.13 9.10
N ASN A 435 15.76 -30.62 8.99
CA ASN A 435 14.77 -30.08 8.08
C ASN A 435 14.36 -28.65 8.46
N LYS A 436 14.28 -28.34 9.76
CA LYS A 436 13.98 -26.99 10.25
C LYS A 436 15.07 -25.98 9.90
N GLN A 437 16.34 -26.35 10.06
CA GLN A 437 17.46 -25.50 9.65
C GLN A 437 17.45 -25.30 8.13
N SER A 438 17.33 -26.39 7.37
CA SER A 438 17.28 -26.35 5.91
C SER A 438 16.09 -25.55 5.37
N GLU A 439 14.95 -25.55 6.05
CA GLU A 439 13.79 -24.70 5.73
C GLU A 439 14.10 -23.21 5.88
N SER A 440 14.72 -22.83 7.00
CA SER A 440 15.17 -21.46 7.25
C SER A 440 16.15 -21.00 6.19
N ASP A 441 17.11 -21.86 5.85
CA ASP A 441 18.10 -21.60 4.81
C ASP A 441 17.43 -21.47 3.43
N TYR A 442 16.44 -22.30 3.12
CA TYR A 442 15.69 -22.19 1.86
C TYR A 442 14.88 -20.90 1.78
N ALA A 443 14.28 -20.44 2.89
CA ALA A 443 13.60 -19.15 2.95
C ALA A 443 14.55 -17.98 2.67
N LYS A 444 15.78 -18.03 3.20
CA LYS A 444 16.85 -17.08 2.86
C LYS A 444 17.19 -17.14 1.38
N LEU A 445 17.35 -18.34 0.81
CA LEU A 445 17.66 -18.51 -0.61
C LEU A 445 16.55 -17.94 -1.51
N LEU A 446 15.28 -18.15 -1.17
CA LEU A 446 14.16 -17.55 -1.88
C LEU A 446 14.24 -16.01 -1.86
N ALA A 447 14.54 -15.43 -0.70
CA ALA A 447 14.60 -13.97 -0.49
C ALA A 447 15.63 -13.26 -1.38
N VAL A 448 16.63 -13.99 -1.86
CA VAL A 448 17.77 -13.43 -2.60
C VAL A 448 17.87 -13.93 -4.05
N SER A 449 16.99 -14.86 -4.45
CA SER A 449 16.97 -15.48 -5.79
C SER A 449 16.32 -14.62 -6.88
N GLY A 450 15.72 -13.47 -6.53
CA GLY A 450 14.84 -12.69 -7.42
C GLY A 450 13.39 -13.17 -7.45
N TYR A 451 13.06 -14.21 -6.68
CA TYR A 451 11.73 -14.79 -6.64
C TYR A 451 10.64 -13.80 -6.16
N TYR A 452 10.86 -13.09 -5.05
CA TYR A 452 9.87 -12.15 -4.52
C TYR A 452 9.72 -10.90 -5.38
N GLU A 453 10.73 -10.58 -6.17
CA GLU A 453 10.79 -9.48 -7.12
C GLU A 453 9.90 -9.80 -8.31
N LEU A 454 9.98 -11.03 -8.82
CA LEU A 454 9.03 -11.51 -9.82
C LEU A 454 7.60 -11.53 -9.26
N LEU A 455 7.38 -11.97 -8.01
CA LEU A 455 6.04 -11.88 -7.39
C LEU A 455 5.54 -10.43 -7.29
N ARG A 456 6.41 -9.48 -6.95
CA ARG A 456 6.07 -8.06 -6.87
C ARG A 456 5.75 -7.45 -8.22
N LEU A 457 6.54 -7.78 -9.26
CA LEU A 457 6.28 -7.34 -10.63
C LEU A 457 5.00 -7.96 -11.19
N GLU A 458 4.77 -9.23 -10.89
CA GLU A 458 3.58 -9.93 -11.30
C GLU A 458 2.33 -9.32 -10.66
N THR A 459 2.37 -9.05 -9.36
CA THR A 459 1.28 -8.35 -8.66
C THR A 459 1.12 -6.92 -9.14
N LEU A 460 2.22 -6.23 -9.45
CA LEU A 460 2.18 -4.90 -10.07
C LEU A 460 1.36 -4.96 -11.36
N LEU A 461 1.66 -5.89 -12.26
CA LEU A 461 0.92 -6.04 -13.51
C LEU A 461 -0.54 -6.42 -13.28
N ARG A 462 -0.85 -7.29 -12.31
CA ARG A 462 -2.24 -7.58 -11.91
C ARG A 462 -2.97 -6.29 -11.48
N HIS A 463 -2.35 -5.49 -10.63
CA HIS A 463 -2.90 -4.21 -10.18
C HIS A 463 -3.07 -3.22 -11.34
N GLU A 464 -2.08 -3.12 -12.22
CA GLU A 464 -2.09 -2.24 -13.38
C GLU A 464 -3.09 -2.68 -14.46
N SER A 465 -3.49 -3.95 -14.50
CA SER A 465 -4.57 -4.44 -15.36
C SER A 465 -5.98 -4.22 -14.79
N THR A 466 -6.06 -3.71 -13.54
CA THR A 466 -7.32 -3.44 -12.85
C THR A 466 -7.67 -1.95 -12.97
N GLU A 467 -8.96 -1.64 -13.16
CA GLU A 467 -9.45 -0.26 -13.18
C GLU A 467 -9.04 0.51 -11.90
N PRO A 468 -8.79 1.82 -12.00
CA PRO A 468 -8.22 2.59 -10.91
C PRO A 468 -9.29 3.11 -9.93
N VAL A 469 -8.95 3.15 -8.63
CA VAL A 469 -9.82 3.73 -7.57
C VAL A 469 -9.86 5.25 -7.56
N GLN A 470 -8.98 5.91 -8.33
CA GLN A 470 -8.87 7.36 -8.47
C GLN A 470 -8.66 7.71 -9.93
N SER A 471 -9.19 8.86 -10.36
CA SER A 471 -9.08 9.26 -11.77
C SER A 471 -7.63 9.39 -12.18
N GLN A 472 -7.29 8.83 -13.35
CA GLN A 472 -5.97 9.01 -13.96
C GLN A 472 -5.86 10.33 -14.72
N THR A 473 -6.98 11.06 -14.90
CA THR A 473 -7.04 12.23 -15.77
C THR A 473 -7.51 13.51 -15.07
N VAL A 474 -8.12 13.38 -13.89
CA VAL A 474 -8.65 14.50 -13.11
C VAL A 474 -7.83 14.69 -11.85
N TYR A 475 -7.38 15.92 -11.64
CA TYR A 475 -6.67 16.34 -10.43
C TYR A 475 -7.29 17.63 -9.89
N CYS A 476 -7.71 17.58 -8.64
CA CYS A 476 -8.36 18.70 -7.96
C CYS A 476 -7.42 19.32 -6.92
N LYS A 477 -7.18 20.63 -7.02
CA LYS A 477 -6.57 21.39 -5.93
C LYS A 477 -7.62 21.70 -4.87
N LYS A 478 -7.17 21.91 -3.62
CA LYS A 478 -8.05 22.49 -2.59
C LYS A 478 -8.64 23.81 -3.11
N PRO A 479 -9.98 24.01 -3.02
CA PRO A 479 -10.60 25.26 -3.45
C PRO A 479 -10.05 26.46 -2.69
N GLY A 480 -9.92 27.59 -3.38
CA GLY A 480 -9.74 28.88 -2.73
C GLY A 480 -11.09 29.35 -2.17
N LEU A 481 -11.11 29.78 -0.90
CA LEU A 481 -12.32 30.22 -0.22
C LEU A 481 -12.13 31.65 0.29
N TRP A 482 -13.07 32.53 -0.04
CA TRP A 482 -13.07 33.95 0.34
C TRP A 482 -14.43 34.35 0.89
N ARG A 483 -14.44 35.37 1.75
CA ARG A 483 -15.67 35.91 2.32
C ARG A 483 -15.60 37.39 2.61
N ASN A 484 -16.76 38.05 2.61
CA ASN A 484 -16.97 39.40 3.09
C ASN A 484 -18.09 39.41 4.13
N SER A 485 -17.82 40.04 5.28
CA SER A 485 -18.84 40.32 6.28
C SER A 485 -19.85 41.35 5.73
N LEU A 486 -21.14 41.06 5.84
CA LEU A 486 -22.21 42.02 5.60
C LEU A 486 -22.65 42.69 6.92
N PRO A 487 -23.46 43.77 6.88
CA PRO A 487 -23.96 44.42 8.08
C PRO A 487 -24.59 43.42 9.05
N SER A 488 -24.13 43.47 10.30
CA SER A 488 -24.54 42.54 11.32
C SER A 488 -25.85 42.95 11.98
N ASN A 489 -26.61 41.96 12.45
CA ASN A 489 -27.88 42.14 13.13
C ASN A 489 -27.81 41.60 14.55
N ASN A 490 -28.41 42.31 15.51
CA ASN A 490 -28.58 41.79 16.85
C ASN A 490 -29.69 40.73 16.85
N VAL A 491 -29.38 39.55 17.37
CA VAL A 491 -30.31 38.44 17.49
C VAL A 491 -30.34 37.92 18.92
N THR A 492 -31.44 37.29 19.32
CA THR A 492 -31.52 36.58 20.61
C THR A 492 -31.38 35.09 20.36
N VAL A 493 -30.27 34.51 20.81
CA VAL A 493 -30.08 33.05 20.80
C VAL A 493 -30.72 32.42 22.03
N LYS A 494 -31.20 31.19 21.88
CA LYS A 494 -31.91 30.45 22.92
C LYS A 494 -31.36 29.04 23.04
N SER A 495 -31.14 28.55 24.26
CA SER A 495 -30.84 27.13 24.48
C SER A 495 -32.08 26.27 24.20
N LYS A 496 -31.90 24.94 24.11
CA LYS A 496 -33.01 24.01 24.33
C LYS A 496 -33.53 24.18 25.77
N ASN A 497 -34.77 23.75 26.04
CA ASN A 497 -35.30 23.77 27.40
C ASN A 497 -34.52 22.79 28.29
N ILE A 498 -34.01 23.24 29.44
CA ILE A 498 -33.18 22.45 30.35
C ILE A 498 -33.93 22.27 31.66
N ILE A 499 -34.13 21.03 32.11
CA ILE A 499 -34.82 20.76 33.38
C ILE A 499 -34.13 21.48 34.56
N GLY A 500 -34.93 22.16 35.37
CA GLY A 500 -34.47 22.94 36.53
C GLY A 500 -33.83 24.29 36.22
N THR A 501 -33.68 24.67 34.94
CA THR A 501 -33.13 26.00 34.56
C THR A 501 -33.97 26.72 33.50
N GLY A 502 -34.74 26.00 32.69
CA GLY A 502 -35.56 26.58 31.63
C GLY A 502 -34.76 26.89 30.36
N ILE A 503 -35.24 27.86 29.58
CA ILE A 503 -34.58 28.33 28.35
C ILE A 503 -33.65 29.50 28.69
N ILE A 504 -32.35 29.31 28.47
CA ILE A 504 -31.35 30.36 28.58
C ILE A 504 -31.43 31.23 27.32
N LYS A 505 -31.37 32.55 27.49
CA LYS A 505 -31.38 33.52 26.40
C LYS A 505 -30.16 34.42 26.49
N ALA A 506 -29.54 34.72 25.35
CA ALA A 506 -28.49 35.73 25.27
C ALA A 506 -28.64 36.59 24.02
N SER A 507 -28.21 37.85 24.12
CA SER A 507 -28.02 38.70 22.95
C SER A 507 -26.74 38.28 22.22
N ALA A 508 -26.87 38.03 20.92
CA ALA A 508 -25.80 37.60 20.04
C ALA A 508 -25.77 38.49 18.79
N VAL A 509 -24.67 38.43 18.04
CA VAL A 509 -24.53 39.13 16.76
C VAL A 509 -24.57 38.11 15.64
N GLN A 510 -25.53 38.26 14.75
CA GLN A 510 -25.56 37.50 13.51
C GLN A 510 -24.92 38.34 12.41
N GLU A 511 -23.93 37.76 11.73
CA GLU A 511 -23.15 38.40 10.67
C GLU A 511 -23.31 37.57 9.39
N PRO A 512 -24.26 37.94 8.50
CA PRO A 512 -24.36 37.34 7.19
C PRO A 512 -23.05 37.51 6.42
N GLN A 513 -22.71 36.52 5.61
CA GLN A 513 -21.48 36.48 4.83
C GLN A 513 -21.82 36.36 3.36
N GLU A 514 -21.21 37.22 2.57
CA GLU A 514 -21.03 36.97 1.15
C GLU A 514 -19.80 36.06 0.99
N PHE A 515 -20.02 34.88 0.43
CA PHE A 515 -19.03 33.82 0.30
C PHE A 515 -18.76 33.56 -1.17
N PHE A 516 -17.48 33.38 -1.49
CA PHE A 516 -16.99 33.05 -2.81
C PHE A 516 -16.01 31.88 -2.72
N ALA A 517 -16.23 30.84 -3.52
CA ALA A 517 -15.30 29.73 -3.68
C ALA A 517 -14.85 29.64 -5.14
N SER A 518 -13.57 29.33 -5.35
CA SER A 518 -13.02 29.01 -6.67
C SER A 518 -12.32 27.66 -6.61
N ALA A 519 -12.90 26.69 -7.30
CA ALA A 519 -12.30 25.37 -7.49
C ALA A 519 -11.61 25.34 -8.86
N SER A 520 -10.29 25.10 -8.86
CA SER A 520 -9.52 24.88 -10.07
C SER A 520 -9.17 23.40 -10.19
N ILE A 521 -9.72 22.76 -11.20
CA ILE A 521 -9.51 21.35 -11.51
C ILE A 521 -8.70 21.26 -12.80
N LYS A 522 -7.71 20.37 -12.80
CA LYS A 522 -7.00 19.95 -14.00
C LYS A 522 -7.61 18.64 -14.49
N THR A 523 -7.95 18.60 -15.76
CA THR A 523 -8.50 17.44 -16.47
C THR A 523 -7.46 16.90 -17.45
N GLN A 524 -7.84 15.97 -18.33
CA GLN A 524 -6.90 15.40 -19.29
C GLN A 524 -6.18 16.50 -20.09
N SER A 525 -4.86 16.33 -20.26
CA SER A 525 -4.04 17.31 -20.99
C SER A 525 -4.46 17.44 -22.45
N ILE A 526 -4.37 18.66 -23.00
CA ILE A 526 -4.57 18.92 -24.45
C ILE A 526 -3.58 18.18 -25.36
N LYS A 527 -2.46 17.68 -24.82
CA LYS A 527 -1.46 16.89 -25.55
C LYS A 527 -1.86 15.41 -25.65
N ARG A 528 -3.16 15.16 -25.79
CA ARG A 528 -3.76 13.82 -25.92
C ARG A 528 -4.67 13.77 -27.14
N ALA A 529 -4.63 12.63 -27.82
CA ALA A 529 -5.33 12.43 -29.08
C ALA A 529 -6.85 12.27 -28.87
N ARG A 530 -7.22 11.48 -27.85
CA ARG A 530 -8.61 11.13 -27.53
C ARG A 530 -9.08 11.81 -26.23
N PRO A 531 -10.09 12.70 -26.28
CA PRO A 531 -10.64 13.33 -25.09
C PRO A 531 -11.46 12.33 -24.27
N VAL A 532 -11.18 12.25 -22.96
CA VAL A 532 -12.08 11.61 -21.99
C VAL A 532 -13.32 12.48 -21.82
N ARG A 533 -14.51 11.87 -21.73
CA ARG A 533 -15.76 12.59 -21.46
C ARG A 533 -15.98 12.67 -19.96
N TYR A 534 -16.35 13.86 -19.49
CA TYR A 534 -16.65 14.09 -18.09
C TYR A 534 -18.05 14.68 -17.91
N LYS A 535 -18.69 14.36 -16.79
CA LYS A 535 -19.84 15.12 -16.30
C LYS A 535 -19.42 15.93 -15.10
N VAL A 536 -19.91 17.15 -15.00
CA VAL A 536 -19.60 18.06 -13.88
C VAL A 536 -20.89 18.35 -13.14
N LYS A 537 -20.90 18.06 -11.85
CA LYS A 537 -22.09 18.19 -10.99
C LYS A 537 -21.77 18.90 -9.69
N LEU A 538 -22.80 19.53 -9.12
CA LEU A 538 -22.84 19.90 -7.72
C LEU A 538 -23.70 18.88 -6.98
N ARG A 539 -23.23 18.40 -5.82
CA ARG A 539 -23.93 17.43 -4.99
C ARG A 539 -23.94 17.84 -3.53
N THR A 540 -25.05 17.56 -2.85
CA THR A 540 -25.19 17.77 -1.40
C THR A 540 -25.42 16.43 -0.72
N LEU A 541 -24.74 16.22 0.40
CA LEU A 541 -24.81 14.97 1.17
C LEU A 541 -25.41 15.22 2.55
N SER A 542 -26.07 14.20 3.10
CA SER A 542 -26.69 14.29 4.42
C SER A 542 -25.62 14.41 5.50
N SER A 543 -25.76 15.46 6.30
CA SER A 543 -24.84 15.83 7.37
C SER A 543 -25.51 15.76 8.75
N ILE A 544 -26.85 15.68 8.80
CA ILE A 544 -27.60 15.55 10.04
C ILE A 544 -27.74 14.07 10.41
N GLN A 545 -27.08 13.65 11.48
CA GLN A 545 -27.17 12.28 12.03
C GLN A 545 -27.67 12.35 13.47
N SER A 546 -28.82 11.73 13.75
CA SER A 546 -29.42 11.71 15.10
C SER A 546 -29.54 13.09 15.77
N GLY A 547 -29.78 14.15 14.98
CA GLY A 547 -29.92 15.52 15.48
C GLY A 547 -28.61 16.27 15.71
N SER A 548 -27.45 15.69 15.37
CA SER A 548 -26.14 16.34 15.40
C SER A 548 -25.59 16.54 13.99
N TRP A 549 -24.67 17.51 13.85
CA TRP A 549 -23.96 17.73 12.60
C TRP A 549 -22.72 16.84 12.54
N THR A 550 -22.59 16.08 11.45
CA THR A 550 -21.39 15.35 11.08
C THR A 550 -20.90 15.91 9.75
N ASP A 551 -19.62 16.32 9.67
CA ASP A 551 -19.08 16.81 8.40
C ASP A 551 -19.15 15.70 7.35
N PRO A 552 -19.78 15.97 6.19
CA PRO A 552 -19.97 14.94 5.19
C PRO A 552 -18.64 14.61 4.54
N GLU A 553 -18.35 13.31 4.42
CA GLU A 553 -17.24 12.82 3.61
C GLU A 553 -17.81 12.13 2.36
N TYR A 554 -17.17 12.36 1.20
CA TYR A 554 -17.70 11.80 -0.05
C TYR A 554 -17.64 10.27 -0.10
N THR A 555 -16.72 9.67 0.66
CA THR A 555 -16.60 8.21 0.87
C THR A 555 -17.84 7.60 1.52
N GLN A 556 -18.67 8.39 2.22
CA GLN A 556 -19.95 7.94 2.76
C GLN A 556 -21.00 7.74 1.66
N PHE A 557 -20.82 8.38 0.49
CA PHE A 557 -21.70 8.26 -0.67
C PHE A 557 -21.16 7.29 -1.72
N GLN A 558 -19.90 7.45 -2.14
CA GLN A 558 -19.23 6.50 -3.05
C GLN A 558 -17.89 6.06 -2.46
N TRP A 559 -17.68 4.76 -2.38
CA TRP A 559 -16.38 4.19 -2.04
C TRP A 559 -16.02 3.05 -3.00
N ALA A 560 -14.74 2.74 -3.06
CA ALA A 560 -14.22 1.71 -3.93
C ALA A 560 -13.81 0.47 -3.14
N GLN A 561 -14.03 -0.69 -3.72
CA GLN A 561 -13.54 -1.97 -3.22
C GLN A 561 -12.93 -2.75 -4.37
N TYR A 562 -11.92 -3.57 -4.07
CA TYR A 562 -11.41 -4.55 -5.01
C TYR A 562 -11.93 -5.92 -4.62
N GLU A 563 -12.61 -6.58 -5.55
CA GLU A 563 -13.08 -7.96 -5.40
C GLU A 563 -12.33 -8.88 -6.37
N SER A 564 -12.33 -10.18 -6.10
CA SER A 564 -11.71 -11.14 -7.02
C SER A 564 -12.44 -11.16 -8.35
N ASP A 565 -11.68 -11.16 -9.45
CA ASP A 565 -12.22 -11.31 -10.79
C ASP A 565 -12.71 -12.76 -10.96
N THR A 566 -14.02 -12.93 -11.21
CA THR A 566 -14.65 -14.26 -11.31
C THR A 566 -14.22 -15.02 -12.55
N GLU A 567 -13.80 -14.31 -13.60
CA GLU A 567 -13.32 -14.90 -14.85
C GLU A 567 -11.83 -15.24 -14.78
N ASP A 568 -11.10 -14.65 -13.84
CA ASP A 568 -9.65 -14.78 -13.70
C ASP A 568 -9.22 -14.63 -12.25
N SER A 569 -9.26 -15.74 -11.49
CA SER A 569 -9.16 -15.76 -10.03
C SER A 569 -7.86 -15.16 -9.45
N GLY A 570 -6.80 -15.01 -10.26
CA GLY A 570 -5.56 -14.35 -9.87
C GLY A 570 -5.64 -12.82 -9.88
N PHE A 571 -6.68 -12.25 -10.50
CA PHE A 571 -6.83 -10.81 -10.71
C PHE A 571 -7.95 -10.24 -9.84
N LYS A 572 -7.96 -8.90 -9.77
CA LYS A 572 -9.02 -8.15 -9.10
C LYS A 572 -9.85 -7.39 -10.14
N LYS A 573 -11.05 -7.03 -9.73
CA LYS A 573 -11.89 -6.04 -10.41
C LYS A 573 -12.28 -4.95 -9.42
N LEU A 574 -12.41 -3.73 -9.94
CA LEU A 574 -12.90 -2.60 -9.17
C LEU A 574 -14.41 -2.71 -9.03
N LYS A 575 -14.91 -2.49 -7.82
CA LYS A 575 -16.32 -2.33 -7.52
C LYS A 575 -16.53 -0.99 -6.82
N LEU A 576 -17.31 -0.12 -7.44
CA LEU A 576 -17.73 1.16 -6.87
C LEU A 576 -19.10 0.96 -6.24
N GLU A 577 -19.18 1.16 -4.93
CA GLU A 577 -20.43 1.08 -4.17
C GLU A 577 -21.02 2.48 -3.99
N LEU A 578 -22.35 2.56 -4.04
CA LEU A 578 -23.09 3.81 -3.88
C LEU A 578 -24.11 3.69 -2.74
N ASN A 579 -24.08 4.66 -1.83
CA ASN A 579 -25.09 4.80 -0.80
C ASN A 579 -26.03 5.98 -1.11
N ASN A 580 -27.04 5.70 -1.92
CA ASN A 580 -28.04 6.71 -2.31
C ASN A 580 -28.80 7.33 -1.14
N ALA A 581 -28.84 6.69 0.04
CA ALA A 581 -29.46 7.27 1.23
C ALA A 581 -28.69 8.48 1.79
N LYS A 582 -27.40 8.64 1.42
CA LYS A 582 -26.58 9.80 1.80
C LYS A 582 -26.72 10.97 0.83
N LEU A 583 -27.20 10.76 -0.39
CA LEU A 583 -27.42 11.83 -1.36
C LEU A 583 -28.68 12.63 -0.99
N LEU A 584 -28.55 13.95 -0.91
CA LEU A 584 -29.71 14.83 -0.70
C LEU A 584 -30.24 15.37 -2.03
N ASP A 585 -29.35 15.91 -2.86
CA ASP A 585 -29.71 16.50 -4.15
C ASP A 585 -28.48 16.59 -5.08
N GLU A 586 -28.73 16.72 -6.37
CA GLU A 586 -27.68 16.95 -7.37
C GLU A 586 -28.12 17.89 -8.49
N PHE A 587 -27.19 18.73 -8.95
CA PHE A 587 -27.40 19.66 -10.04
C PHE A 587 -26.29 19.49 -11.06
N THR A 588 -26.66 19.26 -12.32
CA THR A 588 -25.69 19.03 -13.40
C THR A 588 -25.29 20.36 -14.03
N LEU A 589 -24.00 20.68 -13.94
CA LEU A 589 -23.41 21.82 -14.65
C LEU A 589 -23.14 21.43 -16.10
N ILE A 590 -22.47 20.28 -16.31
CA ILE A 590 -22.18 19.74 -17.64
C ILE A 590 -22.65 18.29 -17.68
N SER A 591 -23.65 18.00 -18.51
CA SER A 591 -24.15 16.65 -18.76
C SER A 591 -23.45 16.01 -19.96
N ASP A 592 -23.30 16.76 -21.04
CA ASP A 592 -22.62 16.40 -22.28
C ASP A 592 -22.06 17.67 -22.93
N TRP A 593 -20.89 17.56 -23.57
CA TRP A 593 -20.31 18.63 -24.36
C TRP A 593 -20.32 18.32 -25.85
N THR A 594 -20.70 19.29 -26.67
CA THR A 594 -20.75 19.13 -28.13
C THR A 594 -19.38 19.28 -28.80
N SER A 595 -18.45 19.95 -28.13
CA SER A 595 -17.07 20.15 -28.54
C SER A 595 -16.14 20.04 -27.33
N SER A 596 -14.98 19.42 -27.50
CA SER A 596 -13.99 19.28 -26.42
C SER A 596 -13.51 20.67 -25.95
N PRO A 597 -13.26 20.88 -24.64
CA PRO A 597 -12.69 22.12 -24.10
C PRO A 597 -11.34 22.50 -24.70
N ARG A 598 -10.65 21.51 -25.29
CA ARG A 598 -9.46 21.71 -26.11
C ARG A 598 -9.75 22.57 -27.34
N ASP A 599 -10.84 22.26 -28.05
CA ASP A 599 -11.16 22.87 -29.33
C ASP A 599 -11.94 24.17 -29.14
N LYS A 600 -12.80 24.22 -28.13
CA LYS A 600 -13.62 25.39 -27.81
C LYS A 600 -13.82 25.50 -26.31
N SER A 601 -13.46 26.66 -25.75
CA SER A 601 -13.73 26.95 -24.35
C SER A 601 -15.23 26.86 -24.05
N ILE A 602 -15.57 26.21 -22.94
CA ILE A 602 -16.94 26.11 -22.44
C ILE A 602 -17.09 27.17 -21.36
N TYR A 603 -18.09 28.03 -21.53
CA TYR A 603 -18.51 28.97 -20.50
C TYR A 603 -19.97 28.73 -20.16
N GLN A 604 -20.27 28.64 -18.88
CA GLN A 604 -21.63 28.57 -18.37
C GLN A 604 -21.76 29.43 -17.12
N GLN A 605 -22.92 30.04 -16.95
CA GLN A 605 -23.28 30.78 -15.76
C GLN A 605 -24.74 30.51 -15.46
N GLY A 606 -25.08 30.38 -14.19
CA GLY A 606 -26.45 30.15 -13.77
C GLY A 606 -26.57 30.05 -12.26
N THR A 607 -27.74 29.61 -11.83
CA THR A 607 -28.06 29.39 -10.42
C THR A 607 -28.48 27.94 -10.26
N ALA A 608 -27.78 27.19 -9.41
CA ALA A 608 -28.13 25.84 -9.03
C ALA A 608 -29.08 25.88 -7.82
N GLU A 609 -30.21 25.20 -7.89
CA GLU A 609 -31.11 24.99 -6.75
C GLU A 609 -30.92 23.57 -6.22
N LEU A 610 -30.54 23.44 -4.94
CA LEU A 610 -30.19 22.17 -4.30
C LEU A 610 -30.81 22.08 -2.91
N THR A 611 -31.30 20.91 -2.55
CA THR A 611 -31.68 20.58 -1.18
C THR A 611 -30.44 20.20 -0.38
N THR A 612 -30.20 20.85 0.76
CA THR A 612 -29.04 20.58 1.61
C THR A 612 -29.38 20.64 3.09
N ASP A 613 -28.56 19.97 3.89
CA ASP A 613 -28.56 20.13 5.34
C ASP A 613 -27.76 21.40 5.67
N THR A 614 -28.34 22.25 6.51
CA THR A 614 -27.79 23.56 6.89
C THR A 614 -27.66 23.69 8.40
N PHE A 615 -26.75 24.56 8.84
CA PHE A 615 -26.54 24.86 10.26
C PHE A 615 -26.18 26.34 10.50
N ASP A 616 -26.51 26.83 11.69
CA ASP A 616 -26.02 28.09 12.24
C ASP A 616 -24.72 27.83 12.99
N TRP A 617 -23.67 28.60 12.70
CA TRP A 617 -22.39 28.47 13.39
C TRP A 617 -22.31 29.44 14.55
N TRP A 618 -22.32 28.92 15.76
CA TRP A 618 -22.27 29.71 16.99
C TRP A 618 -20.83 29.80 17.49
N ILE A 619 -20.23 30.98 17.38
CA ILE A 619 -18.83 31.25 17.71
C ILE A 619 -18.79 31.97 19.07
N PRO A 620 -18.09 31.43 20.08
CA PRO A 620 -17.94 32.07 21.38
C PRO A 620 -17.10 33.34 21.28
N VAL A 621 -17.61 34.43 21.87
CA VAL A 621 -16.86 35.68 22.04
C VAL A 621 -16.66 35.99 23.52
N LYS A 622 -15.40 36.27 23.89
CA LYS A 622 -15.05 36.75 25.24
C LYS A 622 -15.61 38.16 25.40
N SER A 623 -16.42 38.36 26.42
CA SER A 623 -17.17 39.60 26.67
C SER A 623 -16.27 40.83 26.78
N LYS A 624 -16.06 41.53 25.66
CA LYS A 624 -15.90 42.98 25.61
C LYS A 624 -16.95 43.48 24.61
N SER A 625 -17.94 44.19 25.14
CA SER A 625 -19.00 44.93 24.44
C SER A 625 -19.18 44.60 22.96
N VAL A 626 -20.20 43.82 22.65
CA VAL A 626 -20.87 43.88 21.34
C VAL A 626 -21.46 45.30 21.25
N SER A 627 -20.69 46.25 20.72
CA SER A 627 -21.17 47.60 20.43
C SER A 627 -21.64 47.64 18.98
N PRO A 628 -22.78 48.28 18.67
CA PRO A 628 -23.33 48.27 17.31
C PRO A 628 -22.54 49.12 16.29
N HIS A 629 -21.55 49.93 16.71
CA HIS A 629 -20.93 50.98 15.89
C HIS A 629 -19.41 51.06 16.06
N SER A 630 -18.68 49.98 15.77
CA SER A 630 -17.25 50.11 15.48
C SER A 630 -16.89 49.16 14.35
N PRO A 631 -16.27 49.63 13.25
CA PRO A 631 -15.59 48.72 12.35
C PRO A 631 -14.58 47.95 13.21
N ILE A 632 -14.60 46.63 13.12
CA ILE A 632 -13.62 45.78 13.80
C ILE A 632 -12.29 46.08 13.11
N GLU A 633 -11.56 47.07 13.60
CA GLU A 633 -10.15 47.27 13.31
C GLU A 633 -9.39 46.04 13.82
N ASP A 634 -8.70 45.39 12.87
CA ASP A 634 -7.55 44.52 13.03
C ASP A 634 -7.45 43.76 14.36
N ILE A 635 -8.09 42.59 14.39
CA ILE A 635 -7.57 41.49 15.21
C ILE A 635 -6.25 41.10 14.55
N GLU A 636 -5.16 41.57 15.14
CA GLU A 636 -3.78 41.26 14.77
C GLU A 636 -3.55 39.74 14.96
N ILE A 637 -3.89 38.96 13.93
CA ILE A 637 -3.51 37.55 13.82
C ILE A 637 -1.99 37.55 13.67
N SER A 638 -1.33 37.10 14.73
CA SER A 638 0.10 36.80 14.85
C SER A 638 0.83 36.63 13.51
N LYS A 639 1.67 37.63 13.20
CA LYS A 639 2.60 37.77 12.06
C LYS A 639 3.68 36.69 11.91
N LYS A 640 3.45 35.43 12.33
CA LYS A 640 4.47 34.37 12.37
C LYS A 640 4.33 33.26 11.32
N MET A 641 3.45 33.38 10.32
CA MET A 641 3.29 32.35 9.27
C MET A 641 3.26 32.88 7.82
N LEU A 642 3.88 34.02 7.52
CA LEU A 642 4.04 34.51 6.15
C LEU A 642 5.51 34.62 5.74
N VAL A 643 6.19 33.48 5.61
CA VAL A 643 7.33 33.34 4.71
C VAL A 643 7.28 31.94 4.11
N HIS A 644 6.68 31.82 2.93
CA HIS A 644 7.13 31.01 1.78
C HIS A 644 5.96 30.77 0.82
N SER A 645 5.94 31.50 -0.28
CA SER A 645 5.86 30.89 -1.62
C SER A 645 5.87 31.98 -2.68
N SER A 646 6.98 32.03 -3.40
CA SER A 646 7.11 32.65 -4.70
C SER A 646 6.20 31.92 -5.70
N PHE A 647 5.12 32.56 -6.16
CA PHE A 647 4.36 32.14 -7.33
C PHE A 647 4.44 33.21 -8.42
N SER A 648 4.88 32.80 -9.60
CA SER A 648 4.91 33.58 -10.85
C SER A 648 3.51 33.99 -11.32
N PRO A 649 3.38 35.06 -12.14
CA PRO A 649 2.10 35.68 -12.45
C PRO A 649 1.30 34.82 -13.45
N ILE A 650 0.04 34.54 -13.12
CA ILE A 650 -0.96 33.98 -14.03
C ILE A 650 -1.81 35.16 -14.52
N ASP A 651 -2.10 35.20 -15.82
CA ASP A 651 -3.01 36.17 -16.45
C ASP A 651 -4.38 36.19 -15.75
N ILE A 652 -4.70 37.32 -15.12
CA ILE A 652 -5.98 37.61 -14.46
C ILE A 652 -6.75 38.53 -15.42
N ASP A 653 -7.66 37.98 -16.20
CA ASP A 653 -8.56 38.80 -17.04
C ASP A 653 -10.05 38.48 -16.84
N VAL A 654 -10.39 37.79 -15.75
CA VAL A 654 -11.79 37.62 -15.29
C VAL A 654 -11.83 37.59 -13.76
N MET A 655 -11.40 38.65 -13.09
CA MET A 655 -11.83 38.95 -11.72
C MET A 655 -12.82 40.12 -11.78
N PRO A 656 -14.05 40.01 -11.24
CA PRO A 656 -14.76 41.22 -10.87
C PRO A 656 -13.90 41.99 -9.84
N PRO A 657 -13.91 43.33 -9.86
CA PRO A 657 -13.04 44.13 -8.99
C PRO A 657 -13.57 44.00 -7.56
N ILE A 658 -13.02 43.09 -6.74
CA ILE A 658 -13.51 42.89 -5.37
C ILE A 658 -12.36 42.86 -4.36
N ARG A 659 -12.48 43.78 -3.40
CA ARG A 659 -11.77 43.83 -2.12
C ARG A 659 -12.28 42.69 -1.23
N PHE A 660 -11.73 41.48 -1.35
CA PHE A 660 -11.98 40.39 -0.40
C PHE A 660 -10.89 40.41 0.68
N ASN A 661 -11.27 40.66 1.93
CA ASN A 661 -10.31 40.94 3.01
C ASN A 661 -10.04 39.74 3.95
N LYS A 662 -10.80 38.62 3.87
CA LYS A 662 -10.69 37.49 4.82
C LYS A 662 -10.69 36.12 4.12
N LEU A 663 -9.91 35.18 4.67
CA LEU A 663 -9.95 33.76 4.31
C LEU A 663 -11.31 33.15 4.71
N GLY A 664 -11.90 32.37 3.80
CA GLY A 664 -13.23 31.76 3.95
C GLY A 664 -13.25 30.36 4.58
N GLY A 665 -12.11 29.86 5.08
CA GLY A 665 -11.97 28.53 5.69
C GLY A 665 -12.80 28.34 6.96
N GLN A 666 -13.15 27.09 7.26
CA GLN A 666 -14.00 26.66 8.37
C GLN A 666 -13.20 26.46 9.69
N ASP A 667 -12.34 27.41 10.05
CA ASP A 667 -11.35 27.21 11.14
C ASP A 667 -11.78 27.84 12.48
N TRP A 668 -13.05 28.27 12.61
CA TRP A 668 -13.54 28.88 13.85
C TRP A 668 -13.90 27.82 14.88
N GLU A 669 -13.35 27.96 16.09
CA GLU A 669 -13.86 27.24 17.25
C GLU A 669 -15.31 27.68 17.50
N GLY A 670 -16.27 26.76 17.42
CA GLY A 670 -17.69 27.06 17.61
C GLY A 670 -18.58 25.84 17.42
N GLU A 671 -19.84 25.97 17.82
CA GLU A 671 -20.82 24.90 17.74
C GLU A 671 -21.74 25.03 16.52
N LYS A 672 -22.03 23.92 15.85
CA LYS A 672 -22.96 23.85 14.72
C LYS A 672 -24.38 23.56 15.24
N ARG A 673 -25.28 24.54 15.18
CA ARG A 673 -26.62 24.49 15.78
C ARG A 673 -27.74 24.77 14.77
N ASP A 674 -28.98 24.66 15.24
CA ASP A 674 -30.20 24.91 14.46
C ASP A 674 -30.22 24.19 13.10
N LEU A 675 -29.95 22.88 13.15
CA LEU A 675 -29.85 22.04 11.96
C LEU A 675 -31.17 21.98 11.21
N LYS A 676 -31.16 22.29 9.90
CA LYS A 676 -32.35 22.29 9.05
C LYS A 676 -32.03 21.78 7.66
N LYS A 677 -32.95 21.02 7.08
CA LYS A 677 -32.94 20.74 5.64
C LYS A 677 -33.62 21.89 4.91
N GLN A 678 -32.92 22.49 3.94
CA GLN A 678 -33.38 23.67 3.23
C GLN A 678 -33.01 23.57 1.74
N LYS A 679 -33.86 24.12 0.87
CA LYS A 679 -33.49 24.40 -0.52
C LYS A 679 -32.68 25.68 -0.60
N VAL A 680 -31.47 25.59 -1.13
CA VAL A 680 -30.54 26.70 -1.32
C VAL A 680 -30.34 26.98 -2.80
N LYS A 681 -30.04 28.24 -3.12
CA LYS A 681 -29.64 28.69 -4.44
C LYS A 681 -28.17 29.10 -4.42
N ILE A 682 -27.43 28.60 -5.39
CA ILE A 682 -25.99 28.79 -5.51
C ILE A 682 -25.72 29.35 -6.90
N ASP A 683 -25.23 30.58 -6.97
CA ASP A 683 -24.82 31.17 -8.23
C ASP A 683 -23.45 30.60 -8.61
N TYR A 684 -23.29 30.20 -9.86
CA TYR A 684 -22.05 29.64 -10.35
C TYR A 684 -21.63 30.27 -11.68
N THR A 685 -20.31 30.35 -11.85
CA THR A 685 -19.69 30.55 -13.16
C THR A 685 -18.71 29.41 -13.39
N LEU A 686 -18.82 28.77 -14.55
CA LEU A 686 -17.96 27.69 -14.98
C LEU A 686 -17.24 28.14 -16.24
N LYS A 687 -15.91 28.05 -16.22
CA LYS A 687 -15.06 28.22 -17.40
C LYS A 687 -14.17 26.99 -17.55
N TRP A 688 -14.28 26.32 -18.68
CA TRP A 688 -13.41 25.21 -19.05
C TRP A 688 -12.67 25.56 -20.33
N THR A 689 -11.36 25.72 -20.21
CA THR A 689 -10.47 26.00 -21.33
C THR A 689 -9.35 24.98 -21.30
N GLU A 690 -9.11 24.31 -22.42
CA GLU A 690 -8.03 23.32 -22.54
C GLU A 690 -8.15 22.22 -21.47
N ASP A 691 -7.13 22.04 -20.63
CA ASP A 691 -7.12 21.05 -19.56
C ASP A 691 -7.57 21.62 -18.20
N ARG A 692 -8.02 22.88 -18.15
CA ARG A 692 -8.36 23.57 -16.90
C ARG A 692 -9.84 23.91 -16.81
N LEU A 693 -10.48 23.32 -15.80
CA LEU A 693 -11.84 23.61 -15.38
C LEU A 693 -11.79 24.50 -14.14
N THR A 694 -12.35 25.70 -14.22
CA THR A 694 -12.54 26.61 -13.09
C THR A 694 -14.03 26.75 -12.84
N VAL A 695 -14.45 26.44 -11.61
CA VAL A 695 -15.81 26.64 -11.14
C VAL A 695 -15.76 27.63 -9.99
N ASN A 696 -16.38 28.78 -10.19
CA ASN A 696 -16.60 29.74 -9.12
C ASN A 696 -18.03 29.62 -8.62
N ILE A 697 -18.18 29.66 -7.32
CA ILE A 697 -19.44 29.53 -6.61
C ILE A 697 -19.60 30.74 -5.69
N GLN A 698 -20.76 31.36 -5.75
CA GLN A 698 -21.18 32.42 -4.85
C GLN A 698 -22.47 32.00 -4.14
N ASN A 699 -22.55 32.25 -2.83
CA ASN A 699 -23.77 31.98 -2.09
C ASN A 699 -24.74 33.16 -2.17
N ASN A 700 -26.02 32.90 -1.88
CA ASN A 700 -26.90 33.94 -1.38
C ASN A 700 -26.67 34.07 0.16
N PRO A 701 -26.30 35.27 0.66
CA PRO A 701 -26.05 35.52 2.09
C PRO A 701 -27.23 35.24 3.03
N GLU A 702 -28.45 35.09 2.50
CA GLU A 702 -29.63 34.70 3.29
C GLU A 702 -29.60 33.23 3.73
N TYR A 703 -28.80 32.39 3.05
CA TYR A 703 -28.68 30.98 3.40
C TYR A 703 -27.66 30.76 4.52
N ARG A 704 -27.99 29.78 5.35
CA ARG A 704 -27.15 29.28 6.45
C ARG A 704 -25.91 28.57 5.91
N ASN A 705 -25.07 28.06 6.80
CA ASN A 705 -23.88 27.31 6.41
C ASN A 705 -24.26 25.92 5.93
N PHE A 706 -23.58 25.40 4.90
CA PHE A 706 -23.76 24.06 4.38
C PHE A 706 -22.52 23.62 3.58
N VAL A 707 -22.49 22.35 3.14
CA VAL A 707 -21.41 21.82 2.31
C VAL A 707 -21.99 21.37 0.97
N VAL A 708 -21.35 21.75 -0.12
CA VAL A 708 -21.63 21.24 -1.47
C VAL A 708 -20.35 20.61 -2.04
N PHE A 709 -20.48 19.52 -2.77
CA PHE A 709 -19.39 18.87 -3.47
C PHE A 709 -19.43 19.23 -4.93
N LEU A 710 -18.31 19.70 -5.47
CA LEU A 710 -18.07 19.74 -6.90
C LEU A 710 -17.54 18.37 -7.33
N VAL A 711 -18.29 17.68 -8.18
CA VAL A 711 -18.02 16.30 -8.57
C VAL A 711 -17.79 16.20 -10.06
N ILE A 712 -16.69 15.55 -10.42
CA ILE A 712 -16.39 15.18 -11.80
C ILE A 712 -16.57 13.67 -11.93
N GLU A 713 -17.48 13.28 -12.81
CA GLU A 713 -17.76 11.89 -13.13
C GLU A 713 -16.95 11.49 -14.36
N GLU A 714 -16.18 10.41 -14.24
CA GLU A 714 -15.43 9.74 -15.32
C GLU A 714 -16.00 8.32 -15.50
N GLU A 715 -16.40 7.97 -16.72
CA GLU A 715 -16.86 6.61 -17.03
C GLU A 715 -15.66 5.69 -17.29
N LEU A 716 -15.64 4.56 -16.60
CA LEU A 716 -14.64 3.50 -16.80
C LEU A 716 -15.11 2.58 -17.92
N ILE A 717 -14.32 2.45 -18.98
CA ILE A 717 -14.74 1.76 -20.22
C ILE A 717 -14.93 0.25 -19.98
N GLY A 718 -14.14 -0.35 -19.10
CA GLY A 718 -14.17 -1.79 -18.86
C GLY A 718 -15.43 -2.27 -18.19
N SER A 719 -15.80 -1.62 -17.07
CA SER A 719 -16.95 -2.00 -16.26
C SER A 719 -18.21 -1.18 -16.51
N GLY A 720 -18.10 -0.03 -17.21
CA GLY A 720 -19.18 0.95 -17.34
C GLY A 720 -19.51 1.69 -16.04
N GLN A 721 -18.72 1.49 -14.98
CA GLN A 721 -18.89 2.17 -13.69
C GLN A 721 -18.45 3.63 -13.80
N VAL A 722 -19.01 4.48 -12.93
CA VAL A 722 -18.74 5.91 -12.93
C VAL A 722 -17.91 6.28 -11.70
N LEU A 723 -16.67 6.68 -11.94
CA LEU A 723 -15.74 7.11 -10.92
C LEU A 723 -15.95 8.59 -10.59
N HIS A 724 -16.10 8.92 -9.31
CA HIS A 724 -16.30 10.30 -8.86
C HIS A 724 -15.02 10.90 -8.28
N THR A 725 -14.57 12.01 -8.88
CA THR A 725 -13.60 12.90 -8.25
C THR A 725 -14.33 14.07 -7.61
N ALA A 726 -14.49 14.04 -6.29
CA ALA A 726 -15.29 15.00 -5.54
C ALA A 726 -14.43 15.95 -4.71
N VAL A 727 -14.81 17.23 -4.70
CA VAL A 727 -14.14 18.29 -3.93
C VAL A 727 -15.17 18.97 -3.01
N PRO A 728 -14.99 18.93 -1.68
CA PRO A 728 -15.87 19.62 -0.76
C PRO A 728 -15.67 21.13 -0.86
N ILE A 729 -16.77 21.87 -0.90
CA ILE A 729 -16.83 23.33 -0.88
C ILE A 729 -17.74 23.72 0.30
N PRO A 730 -17.15 24.03 1.46
CA PRO A 730 -17.94 24.49 2.61
C PRO A 730 -18.39 25.93 2.36
N ILE A 731 -19.69 26.16 2.31
CA ILE A 731 -20.29 27.48 2.14
C ILE A 731 -20.65 28.04 3.51
N ASN A 732 -20.02 29.16 3.86
CA ASN A 732 -20.23 29.85 5.13
C ASN A 732 -21.05 31.12 4.89
N GLY A 733 -22.38 31.01 4.93
CA GLY A 733 -23.28 32.15 4.70
C GLY A 733 -23.65 32.92 5.96
N LEU A 734 -23.50 32.34 7.16
CA LEU A 734 -24.01 32.95 8.39
C LEU A 734 -23.17 32.61 9.62
N LEU A 735 -22.56 33.62 10.23
CA LEU A 735 -21.84 33.46 11.49
C LEU A 735 -22.62 34.10 12.64
N THR A 736 -22.75 33.42 13.77
CA THR A 736 -23.43 33.94 14.96
C THR A 736 -22.45 34.02 16.11
N TYR A 737 -22.07 35.22 16.51
CA TYR A 737 -21.17 35.45 17.64
C TYR A 737 -21.98 35.50 18.94
N VAL A 738 -21.75 34.50 19.79
CA VAL A 738 -22.50 34.26 21.02
C VAL A 738 -21.60 34.53 22.22
N PRO A 739 -22.04 35.25 23.26
CA PRO A 739 -21.21 35.47 24.45
C PRO A 739 -20.78 34.15 25.09
N GLN A 740 -19.50 34.03 25.47
CA GLN A 740 -18.98 32.82 26.15
C GLN A 740 -19.84 32.42 27.36
N LYS A 741 -20.34 33.43 28.10
CA LYS A 741 -21.23 33.23 29.25
C LYS A 741 -22.46 32.38 28.92
N PHE A 742 -23.02 32.49 27.72
CA PHE A 742 -24.16 31.65 27.31
C PHE A 742 -23.80 30.16 27.34
N PHE A 743 -22.65 29.79 26.78
CA PHE A 743 -22.17 28.41 26.78
C PHE A 743 -21.81 27.95 28.19
N ASP A 744 -21.20 28.81 29.01
CA ASP A 744 -20.87 28.50 30.40
C ASP A 744 -22.13 28.24 31.24
N ASP A 745 -23.16 29.10 31.08
CA ASP A 745 -24.45 28.96 31.75
C ASP A 745 -25.18 27.68 31.29
N GLU A 746 -25.08 27.33 30.00
CA GLU A 746 -25.65 26.10 29.45
C GLU A 746 -24.95 24.85 29.99
N ILE A 747 -23.62 24.83 30.06
CA ILE A 747 -22.84 23.74 30.69
C ILE A 747 -23.21 23.60 32.17
N LYS A 748 -23.36 24.73 32.89
CA LYS A 748 -23.79 24.72 34.29
C LYS A 748 -25.21 24.15 34.45
N ALA A 749 -26.13 24.55 33.57
CA ALA A 749 -27.50 24.05 33.56
C ALA A 749 -27.58 22.54 33.26
N ILE A 750 -26.78 22.02 32.32
CA ILE A 750 -26.68 20.58 32.04
C ILE A 750 -26.17 19.84 33.28
N LYS A 751 -25.14 20.34 33.96
CA LYS A 751 -24.62 19.74 35.21
C LYS A 751 -25.70 19.67 36.29
N ASN A 752 -26.48 20.74 36.45
CA ASN A 752 -27.60 20.77 37.39
C ASN A 752 -28.70 19.78 36.99
N ALA A 753 -29.06 19.71 35.71
CA ALA A 753 -30.03 18.74 35.19
C ALA A 753 -29.59 17.29 35.48
N ILE A 754 -28.31 16.97 35.29
CA ILE A 754 -27.75 15.66 35.62
C ILE A 754 -27.90 15.37 37.13
N GLN A 755 -27.66 16.35 38.00
CA GLN A 755 -27.87 16.18 39.44
C GLN A 755 -29.34 15.92 39.80
N ILE A 756 -30.28 16.61 39.14
CA ILE A 756 -31.72 16.36 39.28
C ILE A 756 -32.06 14.92 38.87
N ILE A 757 -31.55 14.45 37.72
CA ILE A 757 -31.75 13.08 37.23
C ILE A 757 -31.18 12.05 38.21
N ILE A 758 -29.99 12.29 38.77
CA ILE A 758 -29.38 11.40 39.77
C ILE A 758 -30.23 11.36 41.04
N LYS A 759 -30.69 12.52 41.54
CA LYS A 759 -31.53 12.62 42.74
C LYS A 759 -32.88 11.91 42.52
N TYR A 760 -33.49 12.11 41.36
CA TYR A 760 -34.68 11.39 40.95
C TYR A 760 -34.46 9.91 40.90
N SER A 761 -33.42 9.44 40.20
CA SER A 761 -33.14 8.02 40.05
C SER A 761 -32.96 7.37 41.41
N LYS A 762 -32.14 7.95 42.30
CA LYS A 762 -31.94 7.44 43.67
C LYS A 762 -33.25 7.29 44.44
N ARG A 763 -34.12 8.30 44.38
CA ARG A 763 -35.39 8.29 45.11
C ARG A 763 -36.40 7.33 44.48
N TYR A 764 -36.45 7.30 43.15
CA TYR A 764 -37.25 6.35 42.38
C TYR A 764 -36.89 4.89 42.70
N TYR A 765 -35.59 4.56 42.82
CA TYR A 765 -35.12 3.22 43.22
C TYR A 765 -35.46 2.83 44.66
N VAL A 766 -35.66 3.81 45.55
CA VAL A 766 -36.04 3.56 46.95
C VAL A 766 -37.55 3.42 47.08
N GLU A 767 -38.33 4.22 46.36
CA GLU A 767 -39.80 4.24 46.41
C GLU A 767 -40.44 3.14 45.56
N ARG A 768 -39.74 2.67 44.51
CA ARG A 768 -40.17 1.55 43.67
C ARG A 768 -39.00 0.59 43.51
N THR A 769 -39.23 -0.71 43.70
CA THR A 769 -38.33 -1.77 43.23
C THR A 769 -38.57 -1.97 41.74
N PRO A 770 -37.82 -1.31 40.84
CA PRO A 770 -38.23 -1.23 39.46
C PRO A 770 -37.85 -2.54 38.76
N ASN A 771 -38.77 -3.08 37.96
CA ASN A 771 -38.52 -4.26 37.15
C ASN A 771 -37.50 -3.91 36.04
N PRO A 772 -36.62 -4.82 35.59
CA PRO A 772 -35.74 -4.60 34.43
C PRO A 772 -36.40 -4.04 33.16
N ILE A 773 -37.72 -4.15 33.00
CA ILE A 773 -38.50 -3.62 31.87
C ILE A 773 -38.99 -2.17 32.14
N ASP A 774 -38.66 -1.56 33.29
CA ASP A 774 -39.09 -0.20 33.62
C ASP A 774 -38.49 0.81 32.62
N PRO A 775 -39.34 1.52 31.85
CA PRO A 775 -38.89 2.43 30.80
C PRO A 775 -38.06 3.61 31.34
N ILE A 776 -38.16 3.94 32.64
CA ILE A 776 -37.34 4.97 33.29
C ILE A 776 -35.91 4.49 33.50
N ILE A 777 -35.63 3.19 33.60
CA ILE A 777 -34.26 2.66 33.76
C ILE A 777 -33.52 2.61 32.42
N GLY A 778 -34.21 2.28 31.32
CA GLY A 778 -33.63 2.14 29.98
C GLY A 778 -33.59 3.42 29.14
N TRP A 779 -33.58 4.61 29.76
CA TRP A 779 -33.72 5.89 29.05
C TRP A 779 -32.47 6.29 28.22
N LEU A 780 -31.28 5.90 28.69
CA LEU A 780 -30.02 6.03 27.96
C LEU A 780 -29.92 4.92 26.91
N ARG A 781 -29.72 5.29 25.65
CA ARG A 781 -29.60 4.33 24.55
C ARG A 781 -28.15 4.16 24.11
N PRO A 782 -27.81 3.04 23.44
CA PRO A 782 -26.48 2.84 22.88
C PRO A 782 -26.04 3.97 21.96
N GLU A 783 -26.95 4.57 21.18
CA GLU A 783 -26.65 5.73 20.32
C GLU A 783 -26.28 7.02 21.07
N ASP A 784 -26.52 7.10 22.39
CA ASP A 784 -26.13 8.25 23.21
C ASP A 784 -24.65 8.19 23.65
N ASN A 785 -23.87 7.18 23.18
CA ASN A 785 -22.46 6.93 23.54
C ASN A 785 -22.19 6.93 25.06
N PHE A 786 -23.19 6.53 25.86
CA PHE A 786 -23.15 6.56 27.33
C PHE A 786 -22.86 7.95 27.95
N ALA A 787 -22.99 9.03 27.18
CA ALA A 787 -22.86 10.41 27.66
C ALA A 787 -24.24 11.06 27.81
N ILE A 788 -24.54 11.65 28.97
CA ILE A 788 -25.80 12.36 29.18
C ILE A 788 -25.76 13.68 28.38
N ASN A 789 -26.50 13.74 27.27
CA ASN A 789 -26.66 14.93 26.44
C ASN A 789 -28.09 15.50 26.57
N PHE A 790 -28.36 16.62 25.89
CA PHE A 790 -29.68 17.27 25.95
C PHE A 790 -30.84 16.39 25.51
N ASP A 791 -30.66 15.57 24.47
CA ASP A 791 -31.72 14.72 23.96
C ASP A 791 -31.97 13.54 24.92
N SER A 792 -30.92 13.03 25.56
CA SER A 792 -31.05 12.05 26.65
C SER A 792 -31.78 12.64 27.86
N ILE A 793 -31.43 13.88 28.28
CA ILE A 793 -32.12 14.59 29.37
C ILE A 793 -33.60 14.77 29.04
N ASN A 794 -33.94 15.29 27.86
CA ASN A 794 -35.34 15.50 27.46
C ASN A 794 -36.11 14.18 27.39
N ARG A 795 -35.48 13.10 26.92
CA ARG A 795 -36.08 11.77 26.91
C ARG A 795 -36.38 11.27 28.32
N PHE A 796 -35.43 11.43 29.24
CA PHE A 796 -35.64 11.10 30.65
C PHE A 796 -36.81 11.91 31.23
N VAL A 797 -36.84 13.22 31.00
CA VAL A 797 -37.90 14.10 31.52
C VAL A 797 -39.26 13.67 31.01
N ASN A 798 -39.41 13.42 29.70
CA ASN A 798 -40.66 12.92 29.11
C ASN A 798 -41.10 11.59 29.73
N LEU A 799 -40.16 10.69 30.04
CA LEU A 799 -40.46 9.42 30.70
C LEU A 799 -40.86 9.62 32.17
N ALA A 800 -40.13 10.46 32.90
CA ALA A 800 -40.42 10.79 34.29
C ALA A 800 -41.78 11.48 34.44
N GLU A 801 -42.10 12.47 33.60
CA GLU A 801 -43.41 13.12 33.55
C GLU A 801 -44.54 12.14 33.24
N LYS A 802 -44.29 11.17 32.33
CA LYS A 802 -45.32 10.20 31.95
C LYS A 802 -45.59 9.16 33.03
N TYR A 803 -44.56 8.68 33.74
CA TYR A 803 -44.65 7.49 34.59
C TYR A 803 -44.56 7.78 36.10
N ASN A 804 -44.04 8.94 36.51
CA ASN A 804 -44.06 9.41 37.90
C ASN A 804 -43.92 10.95 38.01
N PRO A 805 -44.96 11.69 37.56
CA PRO A 805 -44.93 13.16 37.53
C PRO A 805 -44.84 13.80 38.92
N GLU A 806 -45.39 13.17 39.96
CA GLU A 806 -45.40 13.71 41.32
C GLU A 806 -43.99 13.76 41.92
N LEU A 807 -43.23 12.67 41.77
CA LEU A 807 -41.83 12.60 42.23
C LEU A 807 -40.95 13.61 41.48
N LEU A 808 -41.16 13.76 40.17
CA LEU A 808 -40.43 14.74 39.37
C LEU A 808 -40.72 16.16 39.86
N LYS A 809 -42.01 16.48 40.10
CA LYS A 809 -42.44 17.78 40.60
C LYS A 809 -41.84 18.08 41.97
N GLU A 810 -41.86 17.13 42.89
CA GLU A 810 -41.29 17.31 44.23
C GLU A 810 -39.77 17.57 44.17
N ILE A 811 -39.06 16.82 43.33
CA ILE A 811 -37.61 16.99 43.18
C ILE A 811 -37.28 18.35 42.54
N LEU A 812 -38.06 18.77 41.54
CA LEU A 812 -37.92 20.10 40.94
C LEU A 812 -38.16 21.21 41.95
N SER A 813 -39.25 21.15 42.73
CA SER A 813 -39.53 22.12 43.80
C SER A 813 -38.42 22.17 44.84
N SER A 814 -37.85 21.01 45.23
CA SER A 814 -36.72 20.95 46.16
C SER A 814 -35.44 21.58 45.62
N TYR A 815 -35.33 21.72 44.30
CA TYR A 815 -34.18 22.32 43.63
C TYR A 815 -34.38 23.83 43.44
N GLU A 816 -35.61 24.27 43.20
CA GLU A 816 -36.02 25.69 43.14
C GLU A 816 -35.94 26.38 44.51
N GLU A 817 -36.12 25.66 45.62
CA GLU A 817 -35.99 26.25 46.98
C GLU A 817 -34.54 26.46 47.44
N ASN A 818 -33.56 25.86 46.76
CA ASN A 818 -32.14 25.88 47.15
C ASN A 818 -31.24 26.76 46.24
N HIS A 819 -31.83 27.46 45.28
CA HIS A 819 -31.16 28.33 44.31
C HIS A 819 -31.96 29.61 44.07
#